data_AF-A0A0Q0H4Q4-F1
#
_entry.id   AF-A0A0Q0H4Q4-F1
#
_cell.length_a   1.000
_cell.length_b   1.000
_cell.length_c   1.000
_cell.angle_alpha   90.00
_cell.angle_beta   90.00
_cell.angle_gamma   90.00
#
_symmetry.space_group_name_H-M   'P 1'
#
loop_
_entity.id
_entity.type
_entity.pdbx_description
1 polymer ?
#
loop_
_entity_poly.entity_id
_entity_poly.type
_entity_poly.pdbx_seq_one_letter_code
_entity_poly.pdbx_strand_id
1 'polypeptide(L)'
;MRNTIGASFLTTSFLLLNSSLAYAELVKQWDTSTTSFNGSSTYVSLDSDLDLVSSLTKGSIYSAFKATGTTGTLFSVSNANEASSEYALVIDGDGTLRIHARENGAFINNLKTTKAFNDNREHKTVVLTDENGTSILVDGELLAQNSSTSFLNSVDSLSSMNIGRNEDNGGGQWYFSGEISSTEIYSSILSKAEAALKTRPNNVVALFNSNLDASPDLLGWTNDSTLQGQGSLLDDNGDTVWQADGSAGKAEWEVIPDSQTNLDATNYGWSMSSTVKVLSGSYITNYYANGNKRYLVNLKIDSSGALVADVEGDAQYTLVSQQGSDQYHDYEVNYDASSQQATFWFDGEKVTSWSGSASNQNVIVFGNGSSGTSGVANYKNVRFEVTDSTQPIALSSVFVGGAEGINGMSNYRIPSIVQSQDNTLLAFSEGRPNGADPGASGLINISLKRSLDLGKTWQPVQIIEESSQYDFSDPRPLVDESTNTIFVFYTQWLDLCAQNGNCTGPDDPNYLLFKSSTDNGQTWSNTVNVSDEVKDPTWRSINAGPGHGIQLKWQSSAQGSHNGRLIFPAIVRASDSLFYVVSVFSDDNGASWDKGNLTPISGPTEADFVELNDGRILMTARNDGSAAGTRYHFLSNDGGITWQQTTHDLVVSKVDIGITRFSSTIQGDAENKILVSAPIGSPAGANRYDLGIWVSEDEGVSFNSPTQIVYGFSAYSDIITLNDGTIAVLYEATGSTHIKFINLNINAVN
;
A
#
# COMPACT_ATOMS: atom_id res chain seq x y z
N MET A 1 -41.72 30.45 -64.39
CA MET A 1 -41.44 30.06 -62.99
C MET A 1 -39.95 30.16 -62.75
N ARG A 2 -39.57 30.68 -61.57
CA ARG A 2 -38.23 31.12 -61.11
C ARG A 2 -37.86 32.57 -61.41
N ASN A 3 -38.00 33.42 -60.39
CA ASN A 3 -36.89 34.22 -59.89
C ASN A 3 -37.18 34.89 -58.51
N THR A 4 -36.14 34.84 -57.66
CA THR A 4 -35.65 35.80 -56.64
C THR A 4 -36.33 36.09 -55.28
N ILE A 5 -35.45 36.18 -54.27
CA ILE A 5 -35.31 37.03 -53.04
C ILE A 5 -34.95 36.08 -51.87
N GLY A 6 -33.90 36.21 -51.06
CA GLY A 6 -32.97 37.30 -50.72
C GLY A 6 -32.79 37.24 -49.19
N ALA A 7 -31.61 36.82 -48.69
CA ALA A 7 -31.32 36.76 -47.25
C ALA A 7 -30.06 37.59 -46.96
N SER A 8 -30.21 38.60 -46.11
CA SER A 8 -29.18 39.55 -45.72
C SER A 8 -28.24 38.95 -44.69
N PHE A 9 -26.94 39.04 -44.95
CA PHE A 9 -25.89 38.91 -43.95
C PHE A 9 -25.79 40.20 -43.14
N LEU A 10 -25.98 40.12 -41.82
CA LEU A 10 -25.47 41.10 -40.87
C LEU A 10 -24.19 40.55 -40.26
N THR A 11 -23.07 41.14 -40.65
CA THR A 11 -21.75 40.97 -40.04
C THR A 11 -21.75 41.63 -38.66
N THR A 12 -21.51 40.85 -37.60
CA THR A 12 -21.08 41.37 -36.30
C THR A 12 -19.67 40.85 -36.05
N SER A 13 -18.72 41.78 -36.02
CA SER A 13 -17.29 41.53 -35.89
C SER A 13 -16.97 40.85 -34.56
N PHE A 14 -16.56 39.58 -34.61
CA PHE A 14 -15.74 38.99 -33.55
C PHE A 14 -14.34 39.59 -33.67
N LEU A 15 -13.98 40.46 -32.71
CA LEU A 15 -12.57 40.72 -32.44
C LEU A 15 -11.96 39.40 -31.95
N LEU A 16 -11.23 38.73 -32.83
CA LEU A 16 -10.25 37.72 -32.45
C LEU A 16 -9.15 38.42 -31.66
N LEU A 17 -9.25 38.41 -30.34
CA LEU A 17 -8.10 38.54 -29.48
C LEU A 17 -7.25 37.28 -29.69
N ASN A 18 -6.28 37.38 -30.59
CA ASN A 18 -5.14 36.47 -30.67
C ASN A 18 -4.33 36.60 -29.36
N SER A 19 -4.70 35.86 -28.32
CA SER A 19 -3.73 35.36 -27.37
C SER A 19 -3.28 34.00 -27.88
N SER A 20 -2.14 33.94 -28.54
CA SER A 20 -1.44 32.69 -28.74
C SER A 20 -1.11 32.13 -27.35
N LEU A 21 -1.87 31.15 -26.87
CA LEU A 21 -1.41 30.28 -25.78
C LEU A 21 -0.16 29.57 -26.34
N ALA A 22 1.02 30.03 -25.94
CA ALA A 22 2.27 29.37 -26.27
C ALA A 22 2.31 28.09 -25.42
N TYR A 23 1.98 26.95 -26.04
CA TYR A 23 2.13 25.64 -25.39
C TYR A 23 3.61 25.41 -25.06
N ALA A 24 3.89 24.73 -23.93
CA ALA A 24 5.25 24.35 -23.60
C ALA A 24 5.85 23.44 -24.69
N GLU A 25 7.09 23.73 -25.10
CA GLU A 25 7.75 23.03 -26.21
C GLU A 25 8.58 21.87 -25.65
N LEU A 26 8.11 20.65 -25.89
CA LEU A 26 8.82 19.42 -25.53
C LEU A 26 10.10 19.30 -26.37
N VAL A 27 11.25 19.22 -25.69
CA VAL A 27 12.55 18.95 -26.32
C VAL A 27 12.67 17.47 -26.62
N LYS A 28 12.47 16.63 -25.61
CA LYS A 28 12.50 15.17 -25.74
C LYS A 28 11.84 14.46 -24.57
N GLN A 29 11.34 13.26 -24.86
CA GLN A 29 10.86 12.29 -23.89
C GLN A 29 11.72 11.02 -24.00
N TRP A 30 12.06 10.45 -22.85
CA TRP A 30 12.66 9.13 -22.74
C TRP A 30 11.70 8.21 -21.99
N ASP A 31 11.41 7.05 -22.58
CA ASP A 31 10.61 5.98 -21.98
C ASP A 31 11.55 4.94 -21.41
N THR A 32 11.44 4.72 -20.10
CA THR A 32 12.23 3.73 -19.36
C THR A 32 11.34 2.75 -18.61
N SER A 33 10.06 2.64 -18.99
CA SER A 33 9.04 1.78 -18.36
C SER A 33 9.39 0.29 -18.29
N THR A 34 10.26 -0.19 -19.19
CA THR A 34 10.74 -1.58 -19.18
C THR A 34 12.03 -1.78 -18.38
N THR A 35 12.54 -0.74 -17.72
CA THR A 35 13.81 -0.76 -16.98
C THR A 35 13.55 -0.75 -15.48
N SER A 36 13.95 -1.83 -14.80
CA SER A 36 13.98 -1.88 -13.33
C SER A 36 15.34 -1.42 -12.82
N PHE A 37 15.37 -0.38 -11.99
CA PHE A 37 16.59 0.15 -11.41
C PHE A 37 16.86 -0.51 -10.06
N ASN A 38 18.08 -1.01 -9.86
CA ASN A 38 18.42 -1.90 -8.73
C ASN A 38 19.11 -1.21 -7.55
N GLY A 39 19.27 0.12 -7.59
CA GLY A 39 19.94 0.88 -6.54
C GLY A 39 21.47 0.79 -6.53
N SER A 40 22.10 0.08 -7.47
CA SER A 40 23.55 -0.13 -7.44
C SER A 40 24.29 0.02 -8.76
N SER A 41 23.67 -0.35 -9.88
CA SER A 41 24.39 -0.45 -11.16
C SER A 41 23.54 -0.19 -12.41
N THR A 42 22.22 -0.28 -12.32
CA THR A 42 21.35 -0.04 -13.48
C THR A 42 21.14 1.45 -13.70
N TYR A 43 21.30 1.91 -14.94
CA TYR A 43 21.05 3.30 -15.37
C TYR A 43 20.84 3.36 -16.89
N VAL A 44 20.40 4.51 -17.39
CA VAL A 44 20.32 4.81 -18.83
C VAL A 44 21.19 6.04 -19.11
N SER A 45 22.26 5.88 -19.90
CA SER A 45 23.06 7.00 -20.40
C SER A 45 22.32 7.66 -21.56
N LEU A 46 22.30 8.98 -21.54
CA LEU A 46 21.67 9.85 -22.53
C LEU A 46 22.69 10.80 -23.17
N ASP A 47 23.99 10.52 -23.08
CA ASP A 47 25.05 11.45 -23.49
C ASP A 47 24.93 11.89 -24.96
N SER A 48 24.40 11.03 -25.83
CA SER A 48 24.15 11.36 -27.25
C SER A 48 23.09 12.43 -27.47
N ASP A 49 22.21 12.67 -26.49
CA ASP A 49 21.14 13.67 -26.51
C ASP A 49 21.51 14.94 -25.71
N LEU A 50 22.70 15.02 -25.10
CA LEU A 50 23.10 16.12 -24.21
C LEU A 50 23.05 17.49 -24.89
N ASP A 51 23.43 17.57 -26.17
CA ASP A 51 23.42 18.82 -26.95
C ASP A 51 22.01 19.41 -27.13
N LEU A 52 20.96 18.60 -26.95
CA LEU A 52 19.57 19.07 -27.01
C LEU A 52 19.20 19.96 -25.82
N VAL A 53 19.89 19.80 -24.68
CA VAL A 53 19.47 20.41 -23.40
C VAL A 53 20.55 21.28 -22.75
N SER A 54 21.82 21.12 -23.12
CA SER A 54 22.96 21.78 -22.47
C SER A 54 22.92 23.31 -22.51
N SER A 55 22.25 23.89 -23.50
CA SER A 55 22.11 25.34 -23.65
C SER A 55 20.88 25.94 -22.96
N LEU A 56 20.02 25.11 -22.37
CA LEU A 56 18.77 25.58 -21.76
C LEU A 56 19.06 26.37 -20.47
N THR A 57 18.63 27.63 -20.47
CA THR A 57 18.72 28.53 -19.31
C THR A 57 17.47 28.51 -18.44
N LYS A 58 16.39 27.89 -18.94
CA LYS A 58 15.10 27.70 -18.30
C LYS A 58 14.38 26.52 -18.92
N GLY A 59 13.34 26.04 -18.28
CA GLY A 59 12.52 24.95 -18.81
C GLY A 59 11.74 24.21 -17.74
N SER A 60 11.30 23.01 -18.11
CA SER A 60 10.65 22.08 -17.19
C SER A 60 11.23 20.68 -17.33
N ILE A 61 11.38 19.99 -16.20
CA ILE A 61 11.82 18.59 -16.14
C ILE A 61 10.70 17.78 -15.50
N TYR A 62 10.11 16.86 -16.25
CA TYR A 62 9.10 15.92 -15.75
C TYR A 62 9.74 14.56 -15.52
N SER A 63 9.31 13.86 -14.46
CA SER A 63 9.60 12.45 -14.26
C SER A 63 8.44 11.73 -13.57
N ALA A 64 8.11 10.53 -14.05
CA ALA A 64 7.20 9.60 -13.40
C ALA A 64 8.00 8.42 -12.85
N PHE A 65 7.84 8.12 -11.57
CA PHE A 65 8.70 7.18 -10.85
C PHE A 65 7.99 6.48 -9.70
N LYS A 66 8.56 5.35 -9.27
CA LYS A 66 8.18 4.58 -8.09
C LYS A 66 9.46 4.22 -7.34
N ALA A 67 9.78 4.97 -6.29
CA ALA A 67 11.05 4.84 -5.57
C ALA A 67 10.95 3.90 -4.37
N THR A 68 11.98 3.09 -4.16
CA THR A 68 12.03 2.06 -3.10
C THR A 68 13.31 2.10 -2.25
N GLY A 69 14.32 2.84 -2.70
CA GLY A 69 15.59 3.00 -2.01
C GLY A 69 15.69 4.27 -1.16
N THR A 70 16.92 4.60 -0.77
CA THR A 70 17.26 5.88 -0.15
C THR A 70 17.66 6.89 -1.22
N THR A 71 18.90 7.35 -1.25
CA THR A 71 19.37 8.34 -2.22
C THR A 71 19.45 7.75 -3.62
N GLY A 72 18.76 8.35 -4.58
CA GLY A 72 18.74 7.90 -5.98
C GLY A 72 18.43 9.02 -6.96
N THR A 73 19.09 9.02 -8.12
CA THR A 73 18.92 10.05 -9.15
C THR A 73 17.81 9.69 -10.14
N LEU A 74 16.81 10.55 -10.29
CA LEU A 74 15.81 10.44 -11.35
C LEU A 74 16.37 10.90 -12.69
N PHE A 75 17.02 12.06 -12.70
CA PHE A 75 17.64 12.67 -13.87
C PHE A 75 18.85 13.51 -13.46
N SER A 76 19.92 13.51 -14.25
CA SER A 76 21.05 14.42 -14.05
C SER A 76 21.76 14.81 -15.34
N VAL A 77 22.33 16.02 -15.35
CA VAL A 77 23.44 16.42 -16.23
C VAL A 77 24.65 16.78 -15.38
N SER A 78 25.85 16.48 -15.84
CA SER A 78 27.08 16.78 -15.09
C SER A 78 28.31 16.99 -15.98
N ASN A 79 29.34 17.59 -15.39
CA ASN A 79 30.70 17.49 -15.92
C ASN A 79 31.38 16.26 -15.30
N ALA A 80 31.38 15.15 -16.01
CA ALA A 80 31.94 13.88 -15.53
C ALA A 80 33.47 13.91 -15.34
N ASN A 81 34.16 14.97 -15.75
CA ASN A 81 35.59 15.15 -15.51
C ASN A 81 35.89 15.96 -14.24
N GLU A 82 34.85 16.46 -13.57
CA GLU A 82 34.95 17.28 -12.38
C GLU A 82 34.16 16.67 -11.22
N ALA A 83 34.63 16.91 -9.99
CA ALA A 83 33.90 16.48 -8.81
C ALA A 83 32.85 17.53 -8.47
N SER A 84 31.64 17.10 -8.13
CA SER A 84 30.60 18.00 -7.60
C SER A 84 30.21 19.17 -8.54
N SER A 85 30.13 18.89 -9.84
CA SER A 85 29.60 19.78 -10.89
C SER A 85 28.47 19.06 -11.62
N GLU A 86 27.24 19.23 -11.14
CA GLU A 86 26.05 18.54 -11.64
C GLU A 86 24.76 19.35 -11.41
N TYR A 87 23.74 19.07 -12.20
CA TYR A 87 22.35 19.41 -11.92
C TYR A 87 21.56 18.10 -11.87
N ALA A 88 21.13 17.69 -10.69
CA ALA A 88 20.44 16.43 -10.48
C ALA A 88 19.08 16.61 -9.78
N LEU A 89 18.05 15.95 -10.31
CA LEU A 89 16.80 15.68 -9.62
C LEU A 89 16.92 14.33 -8.92
N VAL A 90 16.87 14.33 -7.58
CA VAL A 90 17.15 13.17 -6.77
C VAL A 90 16.04 12.92 -5.74
N ILE A 91 15.86 11.66 -5.38
CA ILE A 91 15.34 11.26 -4.07
C ILE A 91 16.52 11.36 -3.08
N ASP A 92 16.38 12.16 -2.04
CA ASP A 92 17.39 12.33 -0.99
C ASP A 92 17.34 11.14 0.00
N GLY A 93 18.34 11.02 0.88
CA GLY A 93 18.44 9.88 1.80
C GLY A 93 17.27 9.72 2.78
N ASP A 94 16.51 10.80 3.02
CA ASP A 94 15.27 10.81 3.81
C ASP A 94 14.00 10.62 2.96
N GLY A 95 14.14 10.27 1.69
CA GLY A 95 13.06 9.98 0.76
C GLY A 95 12.44 11.20 0.07
N THR A 96 12.82 12.41 0.46
CA THR A 96 12.27 13.64 -0.14
C THR A 96 12.84 13.91 -1.53
N LEU A 97 12.07 14.59 -2.38
CA LEU A 97 12.57 15.06 -3.67
C LEU A 97 13.42 16.33 -3.51
N ARG A 98 14.51 16.39 -4.28
CA ARG A 98 15.48 17.49 -4.23
C ARG A 98 16.07 17.81 -5.61
N ILE A 99 16.18 19.10 -5.89
CA ILE A 99 17.15 19.61 -6.87
C ILE A 99 18.48 19.78 -6.16
N HIS A 100 19.41 18.91 -6.48
CA HIS A 100 20.78 18.93 -6.01
C HIS A 100 21.65 19.41 -7.16
N ALA A 101 21.90 20.72 -7.24
CA ALA A 101 22.72 21.32 -8.29
C ALA A 101 23.94 22.04 -7.71
N ARG A 102 25.11 21.66 -8.19
CA ARG A 102 26.41 22.20 -7.78
C ARG A 102 27.26 22.54 -8.99
N GLU A 103 28.11 23.54 -8.82
CA GLU A 103 29.19 23.89 -9.74
C GLU A 103 30.46 24.09 -8.91
N ASN A 104 31.53 23.36 -9.23
CA ASN A 104 32.80 23.38 -8.49
C ASN A 104 32.61 23.14 -6.98
N GLY A 105 31.68 22.27 -6.60
CA GLY A 105 31.36 21.95 -5.20
C GLY A 105 30.47 22.94 -4.47
N ALA A 106 30.15 24.10 -5.06
CA ALA A 106 29.22 25.08 -4.48
C ALA A 106 27.79 24.84 -4.97
N PHE A 107 26.81 24.87 -4.06
CA PHE A 107 25.40 24.78 -4.46
C PHE A 107 24.97 26.01 -5.25
N ILE A 108 24.50 25.77 -6.48
CA ILE A 108 23.87 26.77 -7.34
C ILE A 108 22.34 26.66 -7.26
N ASN A 109 21.82 25.46 -6.95
CA ASN A 109 20.43 25.24 -6.57
C ASN A 109 20.35 24.08 -5.57
N ASN A 110 19.54 24.25 -4.54
CA ASN A 110 19.41 23.27 -3.47
C ASN A 110 17.97 23.22 -2.93
N LEU A 111 17.01 23.08 -3.83
CA LEU A 111 15.60 23.06 -3.48
C LEU A 111 15.17 21.67 -3.04
N LYS A 112 14.51 21.56 -1.88
CA LYS A 112 14.10 20.29 -1.29
C LYS A 112 12.64 20.36 -0.86
N THR A 113 11.89 19.28 -1.12
CA THR A 113 10.51 19.11 -0.65
C THR A 113 10.47 18.73 0.83
N THR A 114 9.30 18.85 1.48
CA THR A 114 9.11 18.49 2.90
C THR A 114 8.53 17.08 3.10
N LYS A 115 7.97 16.48 2.04
CA LYS A 115 7.38 15.13 2.04
C LYS A 115 8.33 14.13 1.37
N ALA A 116 8.31 12.89 1.82
CA ALA A 116 9.04 11.77 1.20
C ALA A 116 8.20 11.10 0.10
N PHE A 117 8.87 10.54 -0.91
CA PHE A 117 8.31 9.93 -2.12
C PHE A 117 8.96 8.57 -2.46
N ASN A 118 9.58 7.93 -1.48
CA ASN A 118 10.14 6.57 -1.57
C ASN A 118 9.26 5.55 -0.85
N ASP A 119 7.95 5.68 -1.04
CA ASP A 119 6.91 4.88 -0.39
C ASP A 119 6.44 3.70 -1.26
N ASN A 120 7.16 3.41 -2.35
CA ASN A 120 6.82 2.40 -3.34
C ASN A 120 5.50 2.68 -4.09
N ARG A 121 5.08 3.95 -4.20
CA ARG A 121 3.94 4.38 -5.02
C ARG A 121 4.39 5.09 -6.29
N GLU A 122 3.52 5.08 -7.29
CA GLU A 122 3.74 5.94 -8.46
C GLU A 122 3.58 7.40 -8.03
N HIS A 123 4.61 8.19 -8.32
CA HIS A 123 4.62 9.64 -8.19
C HIS A 123 5.00 10.26 -9.51
N LYS A 124 4.50 11.47 -9.74
CA LYS A 124 4.86 12.28 -10.91
C LYS A 124 5.32 13.64 -10.43
N THR A 125 6.49 14.06 -10.89
CA THR A 125 7.08 15.35 -10.52
C THR A 125 7.34 16.20 -11.75
N VAL A 126 7.18 17.52 -11.59
CA VAL A 126 7.65 18.54 -12.53
C VAL A 126 8.49 19.55 -11.77
N VAL A 127 9.68 19.81 -12.28
CA VAL A 127 10.56 20.89 -11.85
C VAL A 127 10.38 22.03 -12.85
N LEU A 128 10.06 23.21 -12.35
CA LEU A 128 9.94 24.43 -13.16
C LEU A 128 11.11 25.34 -12.81
N THR A 129 11.87 25.83 -13.79
CA THR A 129 12.90 26.84 -13.57
C THR A 129 12.83 27.92 -14.63
N ASP A 130 12.72 29.18 -14.20
CA ASP A 130 12.71 30.36 -15.06
C ASP A 130 13.42 31.55 -14.38
N GLU A 131 13.22 32.75 -14.94
CA GLU A 131 13.73 34.01 -14.38
C GLU A 131 13.18 34.38 -12.98
N ASN A 132 12.10 33.75 -12.52
CA ASN A 132 11.46 34.01 -11.23
C ASN A 132 11.92 33.04 -10.13
N GLY A 133 12.51 31.91 -10.50
CA GLY A 133 13.09 30.95 -9.57
C GLY A 133 12.88 29.49 -9.99
N THR A 134 13.00 28.58 -9.03
CA THR A 134 12.74 27.15 -9.21
C THR A 134 11.59 26.70 -8.33
N SER A 135 10.71 25.85 -8.86
CA SER A 135 9.62 25.20 -8.14
C SER A 135 9.60 23.69 -8.40
N ILE A 136 9.16 22.92 -7.40
CA ILE A 136 8.90 21.48 -7.53
C ILE A 136 7.42 21.24 -7.28
N LEU A 137 6.76 20.66 -8.27
CA LEU A 137 5.40 20.15 -8.17
C LEU A 137 5.45 18.63 -8.17
N VAL A 138 4.70 17.99 -7.26
CA VAL A 138 4.56 16.54 -7.19
C VAL A 138 3.09 16.22 -6.99
N ASP A 139 2.57 15.27 -7.76
CA ASP A 139 1.21 14.76 -7.62
C ASP A 139 0.11 15.84 -7.64
N GLY A 140 0.30 16.88 -8.47
CA GLY A 140 -0.63 18.00 -8.58
C GLY A 140 -0.43 19.13 -7.57
N GLU A 141 0.49 18.99 -6.61
CA GLU A 141 0.73 19.96 -5.54
C GLU A 141 2.05 20.71 -5.73
N LEU A 142 2.06 22.02 -5.48
CA LEU A 142 3.29 22.81 -5.35
C LEU A 142 3.91 22.60 -3.97
N LEU A 143 5.07 21.94 -3.90
CA LEU A 143 5.64 21.49 -2.62
C LEU A 143 6.90 22.24 -2.20
N ALA A 144 7.62 22.85 -3.13
CA ALA A 144 8.82 23.61 -2.82
C ALA A 144 9.05 24.71 -3.86
N GLN A 145 9.58 25.85 -3.42
CA GLN A 145 10.03 26.93 -4.29
C GLN A 145 11.21 27.70 -3.68
N ASN A 146 12.11 28.23 -4.52
CA ASN A 146 13.16 29.16 -4.12
C ASN A 146 13.44 30.20 -5.24
N SER A 147 14.33 31.15 -4.95
CA SER A 147 14.73 32.20 -5.90
C SER A 147 15.90 31.82 -6.82
N SER A 148 16.38 30.57 -6.80
CA SER A 148 17.47 30.18 -7.70
C SER A 148 16.93 30.05 -9.12
N THR A 149 17.61 30.68 -10.08
CA THR A 149 17.27 30.57 -11.51
C THR A 149 18.25 29.65 -12.24
N SER A 150 19.13 28.95 -11.52
CA SER A 150 20.10 28.04 -12.12
C SER A 150 19.38 26.83 -12.70
N PHE A 151 19.63 26.58 -13.98
CA PHE A 151 19.13 25.43 -14.73
C PHE A 151 20.29 24.64 -15.34
N LEU A 152 20.03 23.83 -16.37
CA LEU A 152 21.01 22.89 -16.94
C LEU A 152 22.29 23.58 -17.42
N ASN A 153 22.18 24.75 -18.08
CA ASN A 153 23.35 25.49 -18.57
C ASN A 153 24.25 26.09 -17.48
N SER A 154 23.85 26.02 -16.21
CA SER A 154 24.59 26.62 -15.10
C SER A 154 25.73 25.72 -14.60
N VAL A 155 25.86 24.51 -15.15
CA VAL A 155 27.00 23.62 -14.96
C VAL A 155 27.92 23.76 -16.16
N ASP A 156 29.19 24.11 -15.92
CA ASP A 156 30.13 24.34 -17.01
C ASP A 156 30.61 23.02 -17.62
N SER A 157 30.84 23.02 -18.94
CA SER A 157 31.43 21.89 -19.67
C SER A 157 30.72 20.54 -19.45
N LEU A 158 29.38 20.55 -19.48
CA LEU A 158 28.58 19.33 -19.42
C LEU A 158 29.11 18.25 -20.36
N SER A 159 29.26 17.04 -19.85
CA SER A 159 29.79 15.88 -20.58
C SER A 159 29.07 14.57 -20.29
N SER A 160 28.11 14.55 -19.35
CA SER A 160 27.31 13.36 -19.04
C SER A 160 25.85 13.74 -18.78
N MET A 161 24.91 12.91 -19.24
CA MET A 161 23.47 13.00 -18.98
C MET A 161 22.91 11.61 -18.72
N ASN A 162 22.17 11.43 -17.63
CA ASN A 162 21.71 10.10 -17.21
C ASN A 162 20.29 10.12 -16.62
N ILE A 163 19.62 8.98 -16.72
CA ILE A 163 18.47 8.58 -15.89
C ILE A 163 18.94 7.44 -14.98
N GLY A 164 18.62 7.50 -13.69
CA GLY A 164 18.92 6.44 -12.73
C GLY A 164 20.30 6.49 -12.07
N ARG A 165 21.13 7.51 -12.34
CA ARG A 165 22.40 7.80 -11.64
C ARG A 165 22.84 9.25 -11.88
N ASN A 166 23.72 9.76 -11.03
CA ASN A 166 24.64 10.88 -11.37
C ASN A 166 26.01 10.32 -11.76
N GLU A 167 26.85 11.10 -12.43
CA GLU A 167 28.24 10.74 -12.74
C GLU A 167 29.18 11.94 -12.54
N ASP A 168 30.30 11.72 -11.87
CA ASP A 168 31.37 12.70 -11.68
C ASP A 168 32.75 12.09 -11.98
N ASN A 169 33.84 12.80 -11.67
CA ASN A 169 35.19 12.29 -11.91
C ASN A 169 35.58 11.04 -11.08
N GLY A 170 34.77 10.67 -10.10
CA GLY A 170 34.87 9.42 -9.33
C GLY A 170 34.03 8.28 -9.91
N GLY A 171 33.22 8.53 -10.94
CA GLY A 171 32.34 7.56 -11.60
C GLY A 171 30.86 7.75 -11.21
N GLY A 172 30.05 6.71 -11.46
CA GLY A 172 28.62 6.76 -11.20
C GLY A 172 28.27 6.74 -9.71
N GLN A 173 27.33 7.59 -9.31
CA GLN A 173 26.87 7.78 -7.93
C GLN A 173 25.33 7.83 -7.87
N TRP A 174 24.76 7.58 -6.69
CA TRP A 174 23.33 7.73 -6.41
C TRP A 174 22.42 6.95 -7.37
N TYR A 175 22.70 5.65 -7.52
CA TYR A 175 21.89 4.79 -8.36
C TYR A 175 20.46 4.68 -7.83
N PHE A 176 19.49 4.88 -8.71
CA PHE A 176 18.08 4.81 -8.37
C PHE A 176 17.66 3.36 -8.08
N SER A 177 16.72 3.18 -7.14
CA SER A 177 16.10 1.88 -6.83
C SER A 177 14.59 2.01 -7.01
N GLY A 178 14.02 1.16 -7.87
CA GLY A 178 12.61 1.17 -8.23
C GLY A 178 12.42 1.34 -9.74
N GLU A 179 11.36 2.06 -10.12
CA GLU A 179 10.99 2.29 -11.51
C GLU A 179 11.00 3.78 -11.85
N ILE A 180 11.49 4.12 -13.05
CA ILE A 180 11.29 5.43 -13.67
C ILE A 180 10.62 5.13 -14.99
N SER A 181 9.35 5.50 -15.16
CA SER A 181 8.60 5.13 -16.35
C SER A 181 8.82 6.12 -17.50
N SER A 182 8.93 7.42 -17.18
CA SER A 182 9.22 8.43 -18.19
C SER A 182 9.94 9.64 -17.61
N THR A 183 10.82 10.24 -18.42
CA THR A 183 11.45 11.53 -18.16
C THR A 183 11.28 12.42 -19.39
N GLU A 184 10.93 13.68 -19.19
CA GLU A 184 10.73 14.65 -20.27
C GLU A 184 11.39 15.99 -19.94
N ILE A 185 11.91 16.67 -20.96
CA ILE A 185 12.46 18.02 -20.84
C ILE A 185 11.76 18.95 -21.81
N TYR A 186 11.41 20.14 -21.32
CA TYR A 186 10.77 21.22 -22.06
C TYR A 186 11.70 22.44 -22.11
N SER A 187 11.78 23.11 -23.27
CA SER A 187 12.60 24.31 -23.47
C SER A 187 11.92 25.58 -22.94
N SER A 188 10.60 25.53 -22.77
CA SER A 188 9.78 26.55 -22.12
C SER A 188 9.18 26.02 -20.82
N ILE A 189 8.76 26.95 -19.95
CA ILE A 189 8.19 26.61 -18.64
C ILE A 189 6.72 26.23 -18.80
N LEU A 190 6.33 25.08 -18.25
CA LEU A 190 4.93 24.75 -18.02
C LEU A 190 4.35 25.73 -16.98
N SER A 191 3.14 26.21 -17.18
CA SER A 191 2.44 26.91 -16.10
C SER A 191 2.25 25.97 -14.90
N LYS A 192 2.13 26.53 -13.69
CA LYS A 192 1.82 25.73 -12.48
C LYS A 192 0.57 24.87 -12.67
N ALA A 193 -0.44 25.36 -13.40
CA ALA A 193 -1.65 24.63 -13.70
C ALA A 193 -1.41 23.43 -14.64
N GLU A 194 -0.67 23.63 -15.73
CA GLU A 194 -0.28 22.53 -16.64
C GLU A 194 0.59 21.49 -15.92
N ALA A 195 1.54 21.93 -15.11
CA ALA A 195 2.38 21.06 -14.31
C ALA A 195 1.57 20.26 -13.28
N ALA A 196 0.60 20.90 -12.62
CA ALA A 196 -0.30 20.23 -11.68
C ALA A 196 -1.18 19.18 -12.39
N LEU A 197 -1.77 19.52 -13.54
CA LEU A 197 -2.54 18.57 -14.34
C LEU A 197 -1.70 17.39 -14.84
N LYS A 198 -0.47 17.66 -15.29
CA LYS A 198 0.45 16.63 -15.79
C LYS A 198 0.94 15.69 -14.69
N THR A 199 1.08 16.19 -13.47
CA THR A 199 1.54 15.39 -12.32
C THR A 199 0.41 14.75 -11.51
N ARG A 200 -0.84 15.14 -11.74
CA ARG A 200 -1.97 14.62 -10.96
C ARG A 200 -2.02 13.08 -10.97
N PRO A 201 -2.14 12.42 -9.80
CA PRO A 201 -2.33 10.98 -9.73
C PRO A 201 -3.62 10.58 -10.44
N ASN A 202 -3.64 9.37 -11.02
CA ASN A 202 -4.79 8.93 -11.83
C ASN A 202 -6.07 8.77 -10.99
N ASN A 203 -5.92 8.42 -9.71
CA ASN A 203 -7.04 8.26 -8.79
C ASN A 203 -7.58 9.60 -8.26
N VAL A 204 -6.87 10.72 -8.47
CA VAL A 204 -7.33 12.07 -8.14
C VAL A 204 -8.08 12.65 -9.34
N VAL A 205 -9.40 12.61 -9.26
CA VAL A 205 -10.29 12.99 -10.38
C VAL A 205 -10.41 14.51 -10.50
N ALA A 206 -10.48 15.20 -9.35
CA ALA A 206 -10.63 16.65 -9.30
C ALA A 206 -9.72 17.24 -8.23
N LEU A 207 -8.96 18.27 -8.59
CA LEU A 207 -8.01 18.94 -7.70
C LEU A 207 -8.01 20.43 -8.00
N PHE A 208 -8.13 21.22 -6.95
CA PHE A 208 -7.95 22.67 -6.96
C PHE A 208 -7.03 23.04 -5.80
N ASN A 209 -6.05 23.91 -6.06
CA ASN A 209 -5.21 24.50 -5.03
C ASN A 209 -4.89 25.94 -5.42
N SER A 210 -5.24 26.89 -4.55
CA SER A 210 -5.11 28.32 -4.84
C SER A 210 -3.65 28.78 -4.94
N ASN A 211 -2.70 28.08 -4.31
CA ASN A 211 -1.26 28.40 -4.37
C ASN A 211 -0.63 28.11 -5.74
N LEU A 212 -1.39 27.51 -6.66
CA LEU A 212 -1.01 27.40 -8.06
C LEU A 212 -1.23 28.71 -8.85
N ASP A 213 -1.82 29.72 -8.22
CA ASP A 213 -2.13 31.03 -8.82
C ASP A 213 -2.93 30.90 -10.12
N ALA A 214 -3.84 29.92 -10.18
CA ALA A 214 -4.65 29.59 -11.34
C ALA A 214 -6.13 29.49 -10.99
N SER A 215 -7.00 29.83 -11.93
CA SER A 215 -8.44 29.57 -11.76
C SER A 215 -8.74 28.06 -11.82
N PRO A 216 -9.86 27.60 -11.21
CA PRO A 216 -10.27 26.21 -11.31
C PRO A 216 -10.40 25.71 -12.77
N ASP A 217 -10.79 26.59 -13.69
CA ASP A 217 -10.94 26.25 -15.11
C ASP A 217 -9.62 25.82 -15.78
N LEU A 218 -8.51 26.40 -15.35
CA LEU A 218 -7.17 26.00 -15.81
C LEU A 218 -6.69 24.69 -15.18
N LEU A 219 -7.37 24.22 -14.13
CA LEU A 219 -7.09 22.98 -13.39
C LEU A 219 -8.11 21.88 -13.71
N GLY A 220 -8.81 22.02 -14.84
CA GLY A 220 -9.72 21.00 -15.37
C GLY A 220 -11.12 21.00 -14.77
N TRP A 221 -11.49 22.02 -14.00
CA TRP A 221 -12.88 22.25 -13.61
C TRP A 221 -13.66 22.99 -14.71
N THR A 222 -14.97 22.86 -14.71
CA THR A 222 -15.87 23.64 -15.56
C THR A 222 -16.62 24.65 -14.70
N ASN A 223 -16.50 25.93 -15.00
CA ASN A 223 -17.32 26.98 -14.40
C ASN A 223 -18.80 26.81 -14.78
N ASP A 224 -19.64 26.46 -13.80
CA ASP A 224 -21.10 26.34 -13.94
C ASP A 224 -21.83 27.49 -13.22
N SER A 225 -21.17 28.65 -13.11
CA SER A 225 -21.75 29.84 -12.49
C SER A 225 -22.81 30.49 -13.39
N THR A 226 -23.83 31.07 -12.76
CA THR A 226 -24.74 32.00 -13.47
C THR A 226 -24.02 33.31 -13.81
N LEU A 227 -24.58 34.11 -14.73
CA LEU A 227 -24.00 35.39 -15.16
C LEU A 227 -23.67 36.38 -14.03
N GLN A 228 -24.32 36.25 -12.87
CA GLN A 228 -24.13 37.13 -11.72
C GLN A 228 -23.29 36.51 -10.59
N GLY A 229 -23.05 35.20 -10.61
CA GLY A 229 -22.10 34.55 -9.70
C GLY A 229 -20.68 34.72 -10.24
N GLN A 230 -19.72 34.92 -9.34
CA GLN A 230 -18.34 35.24 -9.71
C GLN A 230 -17.34 34.34 -8.98
N GLY A 231 -16.18 34.17 -9.61
CA GLY A 231 -15.02 33.54 -9.00
C GLY A 231 -13.78 34.38 -9.23
N SER A 232 -12.95 34.53 -8.20
CA SER A 232 -11.70 35.29 -8.30
C SER A 232 -10.64 34.81 -7.33
N LEU A 233 -9.38 34.83 -7.77
CA LEU A 233 -8.23 34.73 -6.88
C LEU A 233 -8.08 36.05 -6.11
N LEU A 234 -7.87 35.95 -4.80
CA LEU A 234 -7.59 37.08 -3.93
C LEU A 234 -6.60 36.71 -2.83
N ASP A 235 -6.02 37.74 -2.20
CA ASP A 235 -5.21 37.61 -0.99
C ASP A 235 -6.12 37.77 0.24
N ASP A 236 -6.21 36.73 1.08
CA ASP A 236 -6.86 36.77 2.39
C ASP A 236 -5.80 36.63 3.48
N ASN A 237 -5.24 37.77 3.90
CA ASN A 237 -4.20 37.86 4.94
C ASN A 237 -2.90 37.09 4.63
N GLY A 238 -2.42 37.20 3.38
CA GLY A 238 -1.18 36.55 2.95
C GLY A 238 -1.36 35.15 2.37
N ASP A 239 -2.59 34.63 2.38
CA ASP A 239 -2.95 33.39 1.68
C ASP A 239 -3.64 33.72 0.35
N THR A 240 -3.11 33.21 -0.76
CA THR A 240 -3.84 33.19 -2.04
C THR A 240 -5.03 32.23 -1.88
N VAL A 241 -6.24 32.68 -2.19
CA VAL A 241 -7.47 31.87 -2.11
C VAL A 241 -8.38 32.11 -3.31
N TRP A 242 -9.24 31.13 -3.60
CA TRP A 242 -10.32 31.29 -4.57
C TRP A 242 -11.62 31.62 -3.87
N GLN A 243 -12.17 32.80 -4.14
CA GLN A 243 -13.49 33.16 -3.66
C GLN A 243 -14.56 32.70 -4.64
N ALA A 244 -15.50 31.90 -4.14
CA ALA A 244 -16.78 31.63 -4.77
C ALA A 244 -17.79 32.67 -4.28
N ASP A 245 -18.05 33.71 -5.08
CA ASP A 245 -19.01 34.77 -4.74
C ASP A 245 -20.37 34.48 -5.38
N GLY A 246 -21.22 33.80 -4.60
CA GLY A 246 -22.60 33.51 -4.94
C GLY A 246 -23.59 34.54 -4.40
N SER A 247 -23.18 35.77 -4.11
CA SER A 247 -24.05 36.78 -3.49
C SER A 247 -25.22 37.24 -4.39
N ALA A 248 -25.02 37.20 -5.71
CA ALA A 248 -25.98 37.64 -6.71
C ALA A 248 -26.46 36.52 -7.66
N GLY A 249 -26.00 35.29 -7.47
CA GLY A 249 -26.35 34.14 -8.31
C GLY A 249 -25.47 32.94 -7.98
N LYS A 250 -25.70 31.81 -8.67
CA LYS A 250 -24.92 30.59 -8.46
C LYS A 250 -23.46 30.82 -8.86
N ALA A 251 -22.52 30.40 -8.03
CA ALA A 251 -21.08 30.52 -8.25
C ALA A 251 -20.37 29.19 -7.89
N GLU A 252 -20.31 28.26 -8.83
CA GLU A 252 -19.79 26.91 -8.60
C GLU A 252 -18.96 26.39 -9.77
N TRP A 253 -18.11 25.41 -9.48
CA TRP A 253 -17.28 24.71 -10.44
C TRP A 253 -17.49 23.20 -10.32
N GLU A 254 -17.53 22.52 -11.46
CA GLU A 254 -17.83 21.10 -11.53
C GLU A 254 -16.83 20.30 -12.37
N VAL A 255 -16.70 19.01 -12.03
CA VAL A 255 -16.07 17.98 -12.86
C VAL A 255 -17.10 16.87 -13.07
N ILE A 256 -17.25 16.39 -14.30
CA ILE A 256 -18.14 15.27 -14.62
C ILE A 256 -17.29 13.98 -14.56
N PRO A 257 -17.47 13.11 -13.55
CA PRO A 257 -16.77 11.84 -13.50
C PRO A 257 -17.31 10.89 -14.59
N ASP A 258 -16.42 10.10 -15.18
CA ASP A 258 -16.79 9.07 -16.14
C ASP A 258 -17.40 7.84 -15.45
N SER A 259 -17.89 6.89 -16.26
CA SER A 259 -18.55 5.70 -15.73
C SER A 259 -17.62 4.78 -14.94
N GLN A 260 -16.32 4.73 -15.30
CA GLN A 260 -15.34 3.90 -14.60
C GLN A 260 -15.01 4.49 -13.24
N THR A 261 -14.78 5.80 -13.17
CA THR A 261 -14.58 6.56 -11.94
C THR A 261 -15.73 6.33 -10.96
N ASN A 262 -16.98 6.40 -11.45
CA ASN A 262 -18.15 6.15 -10.61
C ASN A 262 -18.26 4.71 -10.12
N LEU A 263 -17.87 3.75 -10.96
CA LEU A 263 -17.83 2.34 -10.58
C LEU A 263 -16.77 2.11 -9.50
N ASP A 264 -15.57 2.64 -9.70
CA ASP A 264 -14.44 2.51 -8.77
C ASP A 264 -14.74 3.21 -7.43
N ALA A 265 -15.29 4.43 -7.46
CA ALA A 265 -15.74 5.14 -6.27
C ALA A 265 -16.79 4.33 -5.48
N THR A 266 -17.71 3.66 -6.18
CA THR A 266 -18.74 2.83 -5.55
C THR A 266 -18.14 1.56 -4.93
N ASN A 267 -17.17 0.94 -5.60
CA ASN A 267 -16.59 -0.35 -5.22
C ASN A 267 -15.48 -0.25 -4.18
N TYR A 268 -14.68 0.81 -4.23
CA TYR A 268 -13.45 0.93 -3.44
C TYR A 268 -13.48 2.04 -2.40
N GLY A 269 -14.39 3.00 -2.55
CA GLY A 269 -14.43 4.19 -1.71
C GLY A 269 -13.96 5.43 -2.44
N TRP A 270 -14.21 6.58 -1.81
CA TRP A 270 -13.75 7.89 -2.28
C TRP A 270 -13.65 8.86 -1.12
N SER A 271 -12.86 9.91 -1.31
CA SER A 271 -12.75 11.03 -0.39
C SER A 271 -12.99 12.34 -1.13
N MET A 272 -13.72 13.25 -0.48
CA MET A 272 -13.80 14.65 -0.87
C MET A 272 -13.33 15.52 0.28
N SER A 273 -12.28 16.30 0.06
CA SER A 273 -11.71 17.21 1.06
C SER A 273 -11.58 18.64 0.56
N SER A 274 -11.62 19.59 1.48
CA SER A 274 -11.42 21.01 1.19
C SER A 274 -11.04 21.78 2.44
N THR A 275 -10.12 22.73 2.33
CA THR A 275 -9.94 23.78 3.32
C THR A 275 -10.72 25.03 2.89
N VAL A 276 -11.79 25.35 3.62
CA VAL A 276 -12.80 26.35 3.25
C VAL A 276 -13.11 27.31 4.39
N LYS A 277 -13.34 28.59 4.06
CA LYS A 277 -13.85 29.62 4.97
C LYS A 277 -15.18 30.15 4.42
N VAL A 278 -16.27 29.87 5.13
CA VAL A 278 -17.61 30.35 4.74
C VAL A 278 -17.80 31.76 5.24
N LEU A 279 -17.80 32.75 4.33
CA LEU A 279 -17.88 34.16 4.70
C LEU A 279 -19.30 34.60 5.05
N SER A 280 -20.30 34.11 4.30
CA SER A 280 -21.70 34.46 4.55
C SER A 280 -22.66 33.53 3.83
N GLY A 281 -23.93 33.56 4.25
CA GLY A 281 -25.02 32.93 3.52
C GLY A 281 -25.07 31.40 3.68
N SER A 282 -25.58 30.71 2.67
CA SER A 282 -25.80 29.25 2.65
C SER A 282 -25.55 28.68 1.26
N TYR A 283 -25.85 27.39 1.05
CA TYR A 283 -25.62 26.63 -0.17
C TYR A 283 -24.15 26.59 -0.58
N ILE A 284 -23.23 26.63 0.39
CA ILE A 284 -21.83 26.30 0.15
C ILE A 284 -21.73 24.78 0.15
N THR A 285 -21.66 24.20 -1.04
CA THR A 285 -21.84 22.76 -1.25
C THR A 285 -20.62 22.17 -1.93
N ASN A 286 -19.91 21.32 -1.18
CA ASN A 286 -18.80 20.50 -1.67
C ASN A 286 -19.32 19.06 -1.71
N TYR A 287 -19.64 18.53 -2.89
CA TYR A 287 -20.28 17.20 -2.98
C TYR A 287 -19.91 16.40 -4.21
N TYR A 288 -20.16 15.09 -4.11
CA TYR A 288 -20.09 14.13 -5.19
C TYR A 288 -21.47 13.48 -5.43
N ALA A 289 -21.81 13.29 -6.70
CA ALA A 289 -23.00 12.60 -7.17
C ALA A 289 -22.65 11.68 -8.35
N ASN A 290 -23.20 10.47 -8.37
CA ASN A 290 -22.80 9.41 -9.31
C ASN A 290 -23.92 9.00 -10.30
N GLY A 291 -24.97 9.81 -10.42
CA GLY A 291 -26.15 9.53 -11.24
C GLY A 291 -27.24 8.70 -10.55
N ASN A 292 -26.98 8.18 -9.34
CA ASN A 292 -27.96 7.46 -8.52
C ASN A 292 -28.10 8.05 -7.11
N LYS A 293 -26.96 8.36 -6.49
CA LYS A 293 -26.87 9.01 -5.18
C LYS A 293 -26.00 10.26 -5.24
N ARG A 294 -26.26 11.20 -4.33
CA ARG A 294 -25.36 12.29 -3.99
C ARG A 294 -25.11 12.37 -2.49
N TYR A 295 -23.93 12.87 -2.13
CA TYR A 295 -23.47 12.99 -0.75
C TYR A 295 -23.19 14.46 -0.47
N LEU A 296 -24.24 15.20 -0.11
CA LEU A 296 -24.21 16.64 -0.02
C LEU A 296 -24.24 17.11 1.43
N VAL A 297 -23.26 17.94 1.79
CA VAL A 297 -23.28 18.76 3.00
C VAL A 297 -23.37 20.22 2.57
N ASN A 298 -24.36 20.93 3.08
CA ASN A 298 -24.56 22.36 2.85
C ASN A 298 -24.03 23.14 4.06
N LEU A 299 -22.95 23.88 3.86
CA LEU A 299 -22.40 24.77 4.88
C LEU A 299 -23.08 26.15 4.82
N LYS A 300 -23.34 26.73 5.99
CA LYS A 300 -23.95 28.07 6.11
C LYS A 300 -23.53 28.82 7.37
N ILE A 301 -23.57 30.15 7.29
CA ILE A 301 -23.56 31.03 8.46
C ILE A 301 -25.01 31.34 8.82
N ASP A 302 -25.44 30.93 10.01
CA ASP A 302 -26.81 31.19 10.47
C ASP A 302 -26.99 32.61 11.02
N SER A 303 -28.21 32.96 11.44
CA SER A 303 -28.52 34.29 11.97
C SER A 303 -27.82 34.64 13.29
N SER A 304 -27.26 33.66 13.99
CA SER A 304 -26.48 33.86 15.22
C SER A 304 -24.98 34.06 14.93
N GLY A 305 -24.56 33.88 13.67
CA GLY A 305 -23.15 33.89 13.27
C GLY A 305 -22.45 32.55 13.48
N ALA A 306 -23.19 31.47 13.71
CA ALA A 306 -22.67 30.12 13.83
C ALA A 306 -22.42 29.51 12.43
N LEU A 307 -21.35 28.71 12.29
CA LEU A 307 -21.15 27.85 11.12
C LEU A 307 -21.87 26.53 11.34
N VAL A 308 -22.75 26.19 10.40
CA VAL A 308 -23.67 25.06 10.48
C VAL A 308 -23.55 24.20 9.22
N ALA A 309 -23.60 22.89 9.40
CA ALA A 309 -23.73 21.91 8.32
C ALA A 309 -25.14 21.32 8.29
N ASP A 310 -25.82 21.49 7.15
CA ASP A 310 -27.04 20.76 6.82
C ASP A 310 -26.65 19.53 5.97
N VAL A 311 -26.70 18.33 6.55
CA VAL A 311 -26.37 17.09 5.84
C VAL A 311 -27.62 16.55 5.15
N GLU A 312 -27.57 16.40 3.83
CA GLU A 312 -28.76 16.04 3.06
C GLU A 312 -29.25 14.63 3.37
N GLY A 313 -30.50 14.54 3.87
CA GLY A 313 -31.11 13.29 4.28
C GLY A 313 -30.79 12.89 5.73
N ASP A 314 -30.07 13.74 6.47
CA ASP A 314 -29.76 13.59 7.89
C ASP A 314 -30.12 14.87 8.67
N ALA A 315 -29.53 15.09 9.85
CA ALA A 315 -29.75 16.24 10.70
C ALA A 315 -28.88 17.47 10.32
N GLN A 316 -29.17 18.57 11.02
CA GLN A 316 -28.35 19.78 11.03
C GLN A 316 -27.39 19.73 12.22
N TYR A 317 -26.15 20.14 12.00
CA TYR A 317 -25.09 20.14 13.00
C TYR A 317 -24.44 21.52 13.11
N THR A 318 -24.36 22.06 14.32
CA THR A 318 -23.55 23.26 14.59
C THR A 318 -22.09 22.86 14.68
N LEU A 319 -21.28 23.37 13.75
CA LEU A 319 -19.84 23.09 13.69
C LEU A 319 -19.05 24.09 14.52
N VAL A 320 -19.39 25.38 14.39
CA VAL A 320 -18.79 26.47 15.18
C VAL A 320 -19.90 27.33 15.74
N SER A 321 -19.95 27.47 17.06
CA SER A 321 -21.09 28.10 17.76
C SER A 321 -21.21 29.61 17.57
N GLN A 322 -20.12 30.33 17.31
CA GLN A 322 -20.08 31.77 17.02
C GLN A 322 -18.86 32.08 16.16
N GLN A 323 -18.87 33.22 15.45
CA GLN A 323 -17.75 33.66 14.61
C GLN A 323 -17.36 32.61 13.56
N GLY A 324 -18.35 31.87 13.04
CA GLY A 324 -18.12 30.81 12.06
C GLY A 324 -17.52 31.30 10.73
N SER A 325 -17.56 32.61 10.48
CA SER A 325 -16.99 33.25 9.29
C SER A 325 -15.52 33.62 9.41
N ASP A 326 -14.92 33.48 10.59
CA ASP A 326 -13.62 34.11 10.87
C ASP A 326 -12.44 33.25 10.43
N GLN A 327 -12.62 31.92 10.33
CA GLN A 327 -11.54 30.95 10.16
C GLN A 327 -11.74 30.05 8.93
N TYR A 328 -10.61 29.49 8.47
CA TYR A 328 -10.62 28.36 7.55
C TYR A 328 -10.78 27.07 8.36
N HIS A 329 -11.51 26.13 7.79
CA HIS A 329 -11.78 24.83 8.39
C HIS A 329 -11.53 23.71 7.39
N ASP A 330 -11.15 22.55 7.91
CA ASP A 330 -10.96 21.36 7.09
C ASP A 330 -12.29 20.58 7.03
N TYR A 331 -12.78 20.41 5.81
CA TYR A 331 -13.98 19.67 5.45
C TYR A 331 -13.57 18.35 4.81
N GLU A 332 -14.09 17.22 5.28
CA GLU A 332 -13.86 15.92 4.63
C GLU A 332 -15.13 15.06 4.62
N VAL A 333 -15.43 14.45 3.47
CA VAL A 333 -16.43 13.40 3.35
C VAL A 333 -15.76 12.16 2.76
N ASN A 334 -15.75 11.09 3.55
CA ASN A 334 -15.10 9.82 3.20
C ASN A 334 -16.17 8.73 3.06
N TYR A 335 -16.29 8.12 1.87
CA TYR A 335 -17.18 6.99 1.64
C TYR A 335 -16.43 5.68 1.76
N ASP A 336 -16.95 4.83 2.62
CA ASP A 336 -16.47 3.47 2.83
C ASP A 336 -17.39 2.49 2.09
N ALA A 337 -16.84 1.84 1.06
CA ALA A 337 -17.57 0.90 0.23
C ALA A 337 -18.04 -0.34 1.01
N SER A 338 -17.34 -0.74 2.08
CA SER A 338 -17.69 -1.91 2.88
C SER A 338 -18.97 -1.67 3.70
N SER A 339 -19.08 -0.51 4.34
CA SER A 339 -20.25 -0.10 5.11
C SER A 339 -21.32 0.60 4.27
N GLN A 340 -21.00 0.96 3.02
CA GLN A 340 -21.84 1.74 2.10
C GLN A 340 -22.32 3.07 2.70
N GLN A 341 -21.49 3.68 3.56
CA GLN A 341 -21.78 4.96 4.22
C GLN A 341 -20.68 5.97 3.95
N ALA A 342 -21.10 7.23 3.77
CA ALA A 342 -20.21 8.37 3.82
C ALA A 342 -20.13 8.89 5.26
N THR A 343 -18.95 9.31 5.69
CA THR A 343 -18.72 9.95 6.99
C THR A 343 -18.22 11.37 6.77
N PHE A 344 -18.89 12.34 7.39
CA PHE A 344 -18.50 13.75 7.37
C PHE A 344 -17.63 14.04 8.60
N TRP A 345 -16.45 14.57 8.34
CA TRP A 345 -15.49 15.05 9.33
C TRP A 345 -15.28 16.55 9.16
N PHE A 346 -15.10 17.25 10.28
CA PHE A 346 -14.86 18.68 10.32
C PHE A 346 -13.75 18.97 11.34
N ASP A 347 -12.67 19.62 10.90
CA ASP A 347 -11.46 19.85 11.70
C ASP A 347 -10.92 18.58 12.38
N GLY A 348 -11.01 17.44 11.69
CA GLY A 348 -10.58 16.12 12.19
C GLY A 348 -11.57 15.43 13.14
N GLU A 349 -12.70 16.05 13.48
CA GLU A 349 -13.74 15.46 14.32
C GLU A 349 -14.87 14.85 13.49
N LYS A 350 -15.29 13.62 13.83
CA LYS A 350 -16.44 12.97 13.19
C LYS A 350 -17.73 13.70 13.54
N VAL A 351 -18.45 14.18 12.53
CA VAL A 351 -19.77 14.82 12.69
C VAL A 351 -20.90 13.78 12.59
N THR A 352 -20.97 13.05 11.47
CA THR A 352 -22.02 12.05 11.22
C THR A 352 -21.61 11.03 10.15
N SER A 353 -22.34 9.91 10.06
CA SER A 353 -22.27 8.96 8.94
C SER A 353 -23.67 8.77 8.34
N TRP A 354 -23.79 8.76 7.01
CA TRP A 354 -25.07 8.60 6.32
C TRP A 354 -24.94 7.91 4.96
N SER A 355 -26.08 7.46 4.41
CA SER A 355 -26.13 6.63 3.20
C SER A 355 -26.15 7.40 1.88
N GLY A 356 -26.07 8.74 1.91
CA GLY A 356 -26.36 9.60 0.76
C GLY A 356 -27.86 9.67 0.41
N SER A 357 -28.21 10.63 -0.45
CA SER A 357 -29.57 10.90 -0.92
C SER A 357 -29.71 10.57 -2.40
N ALA A 358 -30.90 10.12 -2.84
CA ALA A 358 -31.15 9.79 -4.25
C ALA A 358 -31.03 11.05 -5.14
N SER A 359 -30.28 10.95 -6.23
CA SER A 359 -30.09 12.03 -7.20
C SER A 359 -29.68 11.49 -8.56
N ASN A 360 -30.17 12.12 -9.63
CA ASN A 360 -29.75 11.81 -11.01
C ASN A 360 -28.55 12.65 -11.47
N GLN A 361 -28.00 13.52 -10.61
CA GLN A 361 -26.81 14.31 -10.94
C GLN A 361 -25.58 13.40 -11.00
N ASN A 362 -24.68 13.67 -11.95
CA ASN A 362 -23.39 13.00 -12.08
C ASN A 362 -22.27 14.04 -12.14
N VAL A 363 -21.80 14.48 -10.96
CA VAL A 363 -20.91 15.65 -10.81
C VAL A 363 -20.08 15.56 -9.53
N ILE A 364 -18.90 16.16 -9.55
CA ILE A 364 -18.12 16.57 -8.39
C ILE A 364 -18.14 18.10 -8.38
N VAL A 365 -18.55 18.73 -7.28
CA VAL A 365 -18.86 20.18 -7.26
C VAL A 365 -18.29 20.85 -6.02
N PHE A 366 -17.80 22.08 -6.17
CA PHE A 366 -17.59 23.00 -5.05
C PHE A 366 -18.06 24.42 -5.39
N GLY A 367 -18.40 25.19 -4.35
CA GLY A 367 -18.82 26.60 -4.45
C GLY A 367 -20.22 26.83 -3.89
N ASN A 368 -20.89 27.86 -4.40
CA ASN A 368 -22.28 28.18 -4.08
C ASN A 368 -23.23 27.61 -5.14
N GLY A 369 -23.98 26.56 -4.78
CA GLY A 369 -24.84 25.81 -5.70
C GLY A 369 -26.27 26.32 -5.85
N SER A 370 -26.55 27.59 -5.49
CA SER A 370 -27.91 28.15 -5.57
C SER A 370 -27.97 29.47 -6.34
N SER A 371 -28.87 29.56 -7.32
CA SER A 371 -29.19 30.84 -7.96
C SER A 371 -30.11 31.74 -7.12
N GLY A 372 -30.76 31.17 -6.09
CA GLY A 372 -31.77 31.86 -5.28
C GLY A 372 -31.34 32.16 -3.85
N THR A 373 -30.22 31.60 -3.39
CA THR A 373 -29.72 31.78 -2.03
C THR A 373 -28.28 32.24 -2.05
N SER A 374 -28.04 33.44 -1.53
CA SER A 374 -26.70 34.02 -1.40
C SER A 374 -25.80 33.14 -0.54
N GLY A 375 -24.57 32.94 -1.00
CA GLY A 375 -23.49 32.30 -0.24
C GLY A 375 -22.14 32.73 -0.78
N VAL A 376 -21.19 33.03 0.11
CA VAL A 376 -19.82 33.39 -0.26
C VAL A 376 -18.85 32.57 0.56
N ALA A 377 -17.88 31.93 -0.09
CA ALA A 377 -16.84 31.16 0.58
C ALA A 377 -15.48 31.33 -0.12
N ASN A 378 -14.42 31.29 0.68
CA ASN A 378 -13.05 31.24 0.19
C ASN A 378 -12.49 29.82 0.32
N TYR A 379 -11.80 29.36 -0.72
CA TYR A 379 -11.24 28.03 -0.84
C TYR A 379 -9.73 28.10 -0.98
N LYS A 380 -8.99 27.38 -0.13
CA LYS A 380 -7.54 27.15 -0.31
C LYS A 380 -7.30 25.93 -1.21
N ASN A 381 -8.10 24.89 -1.04
CA ASN A 381 -8.01 23.67 -1.83
C ASN A 381 -9.36 22.96 -1.90
N VAL A 382 -9.52 22.13 -2.93
CA VAL A 382 -10.59 21.14 -3.08
C VAL A 382 -9.99 19.90 -3.74
N ARG A 383 -10.24 18.72 -3.18
CA ARG A 383 -9.74 17.46 -3.72
C ARG A 383 -10.86 16.42 -3.71
N PHE A 384 -11.04 15.74 -4.82
CA PHE A 384 -11.83 14.52 -4.90
C PHE A 384 -10.94 13.42 -5.45
N GLU A 385 -10.85 12.32 -4.71
CA GLU A 385 -10.09 11.15 -5.11
C GLU A 385 -10.88 9.87 -4.87
N VAL A 386 -10.71 8.93 -5.80
CA VAL A 386 -11.16 7.56 -5.64
C VAL A 386 -10.08 6.79 -4.92
N THR A 387 -10.48 5.87 -4.05
CA THR A 387 -9.53 4.97 -3.38
C THR A 387 -8.77 4.15 -4.41
N ASP A 388 -7.44 4.27 -4.42
CA ASP A 388 -6.59 3.49 -5.33
C ASP A 388 -6.54 2.04 -4.86
N SER A 389 -7.32 1.18 -5.52
CA SER A 389 -7.40 -0.25 -5.20
C SER A 389 -6.11 -1.03 -5.48
N THR A 390 -5.14 -0.44 -6.18
CA THR A 390 -3.83 -1.04 -6.43
C THR A 390 -2.84 -0.78 -5.29
N GLN A 391 -3.18 0.14 -4.38
CA GLN A 391 -2.35 0.48 -3.24
C GLN A 391 -2.73 -0.31 -1.99
N PRO A 392 -1.78 -0.54 -1.08
CA PRO A 392 -2.11 -1.11 0.21
C PRO A 392 -3.10 -0.23 0.99
N ILE A 393 -4.16 -0.87 1.49
CA ILE A 393 -5.13 -0.31 2.44
C ILE A 393 -4.44 0.04 3.76
N ALA A 394 -3.49 -0.80 4.17
CA ALA A 394 -2.61 -0.54 5.32
C ALA A 394 -1.20 -1.06 5.03
N LEU A 395 -0.19 -0.29 5.46
CA LEU A 395 1.21 -0.69 5.49
C LEU A 395 1.79 -0.23 6.83
N SER A 396 2.18 -1.17 7.69
CA SER A 396 2.62 -0.84 9.05
C SER A 396 3.80 -1.69 9.51
N SER A 397 4.51 -1.19 10.51
CA SER A 397 5.53 -1.97 11.22
C SER A 397 4.87 -2.72 12.38
N VAL A 398 5.11 -4.03 12.47
CA VAL A 398 4.54 -4.86 13.54
C VAL A 398 5.57 -5.05 14.63
N PHE A 399 6.65 -5.76 14.35
CA PHE A 399 7.76 -5.98 15.28
C PHE A 399 9.00 -5.24 14.81
N VAL A 400 9.57 -4.43 15.70
CA VAL A 400 10.80 -3.66 15.44
C VAL A 400 11.79 -3.93 16.56
N GLY A 401 12.97 -4.42 16.20
CA GLY A 401 14.05 -4.76 17.11
C GLY A 401 14.46 -3.56 17.97
N GLY A 402 14.53 -3.77 19.27
CA GLY A 402 14.89 -2.76 20.26
C GLY A 402 13.77 -1.81 20.66
N ALA A 403 12.61 -1.83 19.99
CA ALA A 403 11.50 -0.93 20.30
C ALA A 403 10.68 -1.41 21.50
N GLU A 404 10.40 -2.71 21.57
CA GLU A 404 9.48 -3.32 22.55
C GLU A 404 9.91 -4.76 22.90
N GLY A 405 9.22 -5.37 23.87
CA GLY A 405 9.45 -6.75 24.31
C GLY A 405 10.40 -6.89 25.50
N ILE A 406 10.66 -8.12 25.91
CA ILE A 406 11.50 -8.42 27.08
C ILE A 406 12.89 -7.79 26.90
N ASN A 407 13.27 -6.93 27.86
CA ASN A 407 14.57 -6.24 27.88
C ASN A 407 14.90 -5.47 26.58
N GLY A 408 13.89 -4.99 25.84
CA GLY A 408 14.11 -4.33 24.55
C GLY A 408 14.57 -5.31 23.47
N MET A 409 13.82 -6.41 23.31
CA MET A 409 14.10 -7.51 22.39
C MET A 409 14.61 -7.02 21.04
N SER A 410 15.84 -7.40 20.69
CA SER A 410 16.60 -6.80 19.60
C SER A 410 16.24 -7.37 18.22
N ASN A 411 15.66 -8.57 18.16
CA ASN A 411 15.31 -9.23 16.91
C ASN A 411 13.96 -9.95 17.04
N TYR A 412 13.24 -9.99 15.93
CA TYR A 412 11.98 -10.69 15.77
C TYR A 412 11.99 -11.42 14.43
N ARG A 413 11.62 -12.69 14.43
CA ARG A 413 11.60 -13.54 13.23
C ARG A 413 10.43 -14.51 13.26
N ILE A 414 10.23 -15.19 12.14
CA ILE A 414 9.26 -16.28 11.99
C ILE A 414 7.82 -15.78 12.25
N PRO A 415 7.32 -14.86 11.39
CA PRO A 415 5.99 -14.30 11.53
C PRO A 415 4.89 -15.32 11.22
N SER A 416 3.77 -15.20 11.92
CA SER A 416 2.50 -15.86 11.56
C SER A 416 1.30 -15.00 11.95
N ILE A 417 0.16 -15.17 11.27
CA ILE A 417 -1.00 -14.31 11.48
C ILE A 417 -2.33 -15.07 11.36
N VAL A 418 -3.30 -14.71 12.20
CA VAL A 418 -4.71 -15.11 12.08
C VAL A 418 -5.63 -13.94 12.38
N GLN A 419 -6.88 -14.03 11.92
CA GLN A 419 -7.96 -13.11 12.26
C GLN A 419 -8.99 -13.81 13.15
N SER A 420 -9.39 -13.18 14.25
CA SER A 420 -10.49 -13.65 15.10
C SER A 420 -11.86 -13.18 14.58
N GLN A 421 -12.96 -13.73 15.12
CA GLN A 421 -14.31 -13.39 14.64
C GLN A 421 -14.71 -11.91 14.79
N ASP A 422 -14.10 -11.16 15.72
CA ASP A 422 -14.35 -9.72 15.87
C ASP A 422 -13.48 -8.85 14.96
N ASN A 423 -12.84 -9.46 13.97
CA ASN A 423 -11.88 -8.88 13.03
C ASN A 423 -10.54 -8.45 13.66
N THR A 424 -10.26 -8.76 14.93
CA THR A 424 -8.92 -8.55 15.51
C THR A 424 -7.90 -9.42 14.77
N LEU A 425 -6.81 -8.79 14.33
CA LEU A 425 -5.63 -9.49 13.80
C LEU A 425 -4.67 -9.83 14.93
N LEU A 426 -4.15 -11.06 14.93
CA LEU A 426 -3.16 -11.55 15.89
C LEU A 426 -1.89 -11.95 15.12
N ALA A 427 -0.83 -11.15 15.27
CA ALA A 427 0.47 -11.40 14.66
C ALA A 427 1.42 -11.98 15.70
N PHE A 428 1.96 -13.17 15.44
CA PHE A 428 2.93 -13.84 16.30
C PHE A 428 4.33 -13.80 15.70
N SER A 429 5.34 -13.89 16.56
CA SER A 429 6.74 -13.96 16.16
C SER A 429 7.59 -14.53 17.30
N GLU A 430 8.73 -15.12 16.94
CA GLU A 430 9.81 -15.39 17.88
C GLU A 430 10.54 -14.10 18.28
N GLY A 431 10.61 -13.82 19.59
CA GLY A 431 11.52 -12.81 20.14
C GLY A 431 12.91 -13.41 20.34
N ARG A 432 13.89 -12.96 19.54
CA ARG A 432 15.24 -13.52 19.50
C ARG A 432 16.28 -12.52 20.05
N PRO A 433 16.85 -12.72 21.24
CA PRO A 433 17.71 -11.70 21.87
C PRO A 433 19.01 -11.40 21.10
N ASN A 434 19.46 -12.29 20.23
CA ASN A 434 20.63 -12.12 19.36
C ASN A 434 20.37 -12.46 17.88
N GLY A 435 19.11 -12.67 17.50
CA GLY A 435 18.70 -13.01 16.13
C GLY A 435 18.99 -14.45 15.69
N ALA A 436 19.62 -15.28 16.52
CA ALA A 436 19.95 -16.66 16.19
C ALA A 436 18.71 -17.58 16.23
N ASP A 437 18.81 -18.74 15.57
CA ASP A 437 17.83 -19.82 15.67
C ASP A 437 17.84 -20.46 17.07
N PRO A 438 16.76 -21.18 17.47
CA PRO A 438 16.75 -21.96 18.70
C PRO A 438 17.93 -22.93 18.77
N GLY A 439 18.42 -23.18 19.98
CA GLY A 439 19.62 -23.97 20.22
C GLY A 439 20.93 -23.19 20.04
N ALA A 440 20.86 -21.86 20.02
CA ALA A 440 22.00 -20.96 20.20
C ALA A 440 21.85 -20.21 21.53
N SER A 441 22.94 -19.63 22.02
CA SER A 441 22.91 -18.90 23.30
C SER A 441 21.89 -17.76 23.25
N GLY A 442 21.00 -17.69 24.24
CA GLY A 442 20.01 -16.62 24.36
C GLY A 442 18.60 -17.12 24.07
N LEU A 443 17.78 -17.09 25.12
CA LEU A 443 16.49 -17.78 25.14
C LEU A 443 15.44 -17.06 24.30
N ILE A 444 14.82 -17.82 23.39
CA ILE A 444 13.77 -17.32 22.49
C ILE A 444 12.39 -17.41 23.17
N ASN A 445 11.62 -16.33 23.09
CA ASN A 445 10.24 -16.26 23.57
C ASN A 445 9.23 -16.23 22.41
N ILE A 446 7.96 -16.53 22.69
CA ILE A 446 6.86 -16.30 21.73
C ILE A 446 6.22 -14.94 22.03
N SER A 447 6.10 -14.10 21.01
CA SER A 447 5.57 -12.74 21.09
C SER A 447 4.28 -12.64 20.27
N LEU A 448 3.35 -11.78 20.73
CA LEU A 448 2.10 -11.44 20.05
C LEU A 448 1.96 -9.93 19.97
N LYS A 449 1.42 -9.44 18.84
CA LYS A 449 0.79 -8.12 18.74
C LYS A 449 -0.62 -8.25 18.17
N ARG A 450 -1.51 -7.36 18.62
CA ARG A 450 -2.92 -7.33 18.23
C ARG A 450 -3.22 -6.05 17.46
N SER A 451 -4.04 -6.13 16.41
CA SER A 451 -4.60 -4.97 15.72
C SER A 451 -6.11 -5.02 15.75
N LEU A 452 -6.74 -3.89 16.09
CA LEU A 452 -8.19 -3.71 16.15
C LEU A 452 -8.75 -2.92 14.96
N ASP A 453 -7.89 -2.58 14.00
CA ASP A 453 -8.18 -1.69 12.87
C ASP A 453 -7.59 -2.23 11.56
N LEU A 454 -7.60 -3.56 11.41
CA LEU A 454 -7.15 -4.30 10.23
C LEU A 454 -5.69 -4.00 9.83
N GLY A 455 -4.84 -3.87 10.84
CA GLY A 455 -3.39 -3.74 10.74
C GLY A 455 -2.89 -2.33 10.48
N LYS A 456 -3.73 -1.30 10.63
CA LYS A 456 -3.29 0.11 10.57
C LYS A 456 -2.44 0.46 11.79
N THR A 457 -2.89 0.04 12.98
CA THR A 457 -2.15 0.20 14.24
C THR A 457 -2.05 -1.13 14.99
N TRP A 458 -1.02 -1.25 15.83
CA TRP A 458 -0.74 -2.45 16.61
C TRP A 458 -0.58 -2.10 18.08
N GLN A 459 -1.23 -2.88 18.94
CA GLN A 459 -1.09 -2.80 20.39
C GLN A 459 0.33 -3.24 20.82
N PRO A 460 0.76 -2.87 22.05
CA PRO A 460 2.07 -3.26 22.56
C PRO A 460 2.30 -4.78 22.57
N VAL A 461 3.56 -5.20 22.45
CA VAL A 461 3.95 -6.63 22.50
C VAL A 461 3.42 -7.30 23.78
N GLN A 462 2.78 -8.45 23.60
CA GLN A 462 2.45 -9.41 24.65
C GLN A 462 3.40 -10.62 24.55
N ILE A 463 3.87 -11.12 25.69
CA ILE A 463 4.67 -12.34 25.75
C ILE A 463 3.74 -13.52 25.98
N ILE A 464 3.69 -14.42 25.00
CA ILE A 464 2.85 -15.61 25.05
C ILE A 464 3.54 -16.71 25.84
N GLU A 465 4.84 -16.90 25.62
CA GLU A 465 5.64 -17.87 26.39
C GLU A 465 7.08 -17.39 26.51
N GLU A 466 7.65 -17.55 27.70
CA GLU A 466 9.06 -17.31 28.00
C GLU A 466 9.58 -18.35 29.01
N SER A 467 10.88 -18.58 29.02
CA SER A 467 11.52 -19.52 29.93
C SER A 467 12.92 -19.02 30.27
N SER A 468 13.44 -19.48 31.41
CA SER A 468 14.84 -19.29 31.79
C SER A 468 15.74 -20.49 31.44
N GLN A 469 15.21 -21.49 30.73
CA GLN A 469 15.91 -22.76 30.42
C GLN A 469 15.69 -23.27 29.00
N TYR A 470 14.62 -22.83 28.34
CA TYR A 470 14.17 -23.40 27.07
C TYR A 470 14.00 -22.30 26.02
N ASP A 471 14.30 -22.64 24.78
CA ASP A 471 13.90 -21.85 23.62
C ASP A 471 12.48 -22.23 23.21
N PHE A 472 11.72 -21.27 22.72
CA PHE A 472 10.46 -21.49 22.02
C PHE A 472 10.56 -21.03 20.57
N SER A 473 10.03 -21.82 19.63
CA SER A 473 10.08 -21.49 18.20
C SER A 473 8.76 -21.75 17.50
N ASP A 474 8.66 -21.21 16.28
CA ASP A 474 7.63 -21.53 15.28
C ASP A 474 6.19 -21.38 15.79
N PRO A 475 5.76 -20.14 16.14
CA PRO A 475 4.37 -19.93 16.55
C PRO A 475 3.43 -20.21 15.38
N ARG A 476 2.57 -21.22 15.52
CA ARG A 476 1.58 -21.67 14.55
C ARG A 476 0.17 -21.43 15.08
N PRO A 477 -0.43 -20.25 14.81
CA PRO A 477 -1.80 -19.98 15.18
C PRO A 477 -2.81 -20.72 14.30
N LEU A 478 -3.96 -21.03 14.88
CA LEU A 478 -5.09 -21.69 14.24
C LEU A 478 -6.39 -21.24 14.92
N VAL A 479 -7.43 -21.00 14.14
CA VAL A 479 -8.74 -20.56 14.64
C VAL A 479 -9.77 -21.68 14.44
N ASP A 480 -10.48 -22.02 15.50
CA ASP A 480 -11.72 -22.77 15.42
C ASP A 480 -12.89 -21.79 15.23
N GLU A 481 -13.36 -21.68 14.00
CA GLU A 481 -14.45 -20.77 13.63
C GLU A 481 -15.79 -21.17 14.28
N SER A 482 -15.95 -22.42 14.73
CA SER A 482 -17.19 -22.88 15.35
C SER A 482 -17.34 -22.44 16.81
N THR A 483 -16.21 -22.25 17.50
CA THR A 483 -16.19 -21.87 18.92
C THR A 483 -15.56 -20.49 19.17
N ASN A 484 -14.96 -19.88 18.14
CA ASN A 484 -14.09 -18.72 18.24
C ASN A 484 -12.87 -18.94 19.17
N THR A 485 -12.44 -20.19 19.31
CA THR A 485 -11.23 -20.51 20.08
C THR A 485 -10.02 -20.37 19.18
N ILE A 486 -9.03 -19.62 19.66
CA ILE A 486 -7.76 -19.41 18.96
C ILE A 486 -6.71 -20.23 19.67
N PHE A 487 -6.05 -21.12 18.96
CA PHE A 487 -4.90 -21.87 19.44
C PHE A 487 -3.64 -21.24 18.87
N VAL A 488 -2.56 -21.18 19.65
CA VAL A 488 -1.21 -20.94 19.14
C VAL A 488 -0.32 -22.09 19.59
N PHE A 489 0.11 -22.89 18.63
CA PHE A 489 1.10 -23.94 18.83
C PHE A 489 2.50 -23.34 18.75
N TYR A 490 3.45 -23.90 19.48
CA TYR A 490 4.86 -23.53 19.43
C TYR A 490 5.70 -24.68 19.99
N THR A 491 6.99 -24.65 19.69
CA THR A 491 7.89 -25.76 20.00
C THR A 491 8.86 -25.39 21.09
N GLN A 492 8.99 -26.22 22.11
CA GLN A 492 10.03 -26.10 23.12
C GLN A 492 11.31 -26.83 22.71
N TRP A 493 12.45 -26.24 23.03
CA TRP A 493 13.79 -26.84 22.88
C TRP A 493 14.64 -26.63 24.13
N LEU A 494 15.61 -27.52 24.35
CA LEU A 494 16.72 -27.20 25.25
C LEU A 494 17.50 -26.00 24.69
N ASP A 495 17.93 -25.10 25.58
CA ASP A 495 18.95 -24.12 25.23
C ASP A 495 20.18 -24.84 24.66
N LEU A 496 20.82 -24.23 23.67
CA LEU A 496 22.00 -24.74 22.96
C LEU A 496 21.79 -26.05 22.17
N CYS A 497 20.57 -26.61 22.11
CA CYS A 497 20.30 -27.86 21.40
C CYS A 497 18.87 -27.94 20.84
N ALA A 498 18.75 -27.63 19.54
CA ALA A 498 17.48 -27.70 18.82
C ALA A 498 17.59 -28.53 17.53
N GLN A 499 16.69 -28.25 16.57
CA GLN A 499 16.58 -28.97 15.31
C GLN A 499 17.84 -28.87 14.43
N ASN A 500 18.53 -27.72 14.47
CA ASN A 500 19.74 -27.46 13.69
C ASN A 500 20.90 -28.40 14.10
N GLY A 501 21.64 -28.90 13.11
CA GLY A 501 22.79 -29.78 13.35
C GLY A 501 22.45 -31.18 13.90
N ASN A 502 21.18 -31.58 13.94
CA ASN A 502 20.72 -32.85 14.52
C ASN A 502 21.06 -33.00 16.02
N CYS A 503 21.05 -31.91 16.78
CA CYS A 503 21.44 -31.95 18.19
C CYS A 503 20.42 -32.74 19.03
N THR A 504 19.15 -32.32 19.00
CA THR A 504 18.08 -32.93 19.81
C THR A 504 17.92 -34.42 19.52
N GLY A 505 17.79 -35.24 20.56
CA GLY A 505 17.44 -36.65 20.52
C GLY A 505 16.04 -36.97 21.03
N PRO A 506 15.57 -38.21 20.88
CA PRO A 506 14.18 -38.58 21.16
C PRO A 506 13.74 -38.32 22.60
N ASP A 507 14.65 -38.56 23.55
CA ASP A 507 14.40 -38.40 24.99
C ASP A 507 14.65 -36.96 25.51
N ASP A 508 15.13 -36.05 24.66
CA ASP A 508 15.32 -34.65 25.04
C ASP A 508 13.96 -33.94 25.18
N PRO A 509 13.85 -32.89 26.02
CA PRO A 509 12.60 -32.17 26.28
C PRO A 509 12.23 -31.21 25.13
N ASN A 510 12.14 -31.77 23.92
CA ASN A 510 11.48 -31.17 22.78
C ASN A 510 9.98 -31.53 22.80
N TYR A 511 9.17 -30.50 22.99
CA TYR A 511 7.72 -30.64 23.13
C TYR A 511 6.98 -29.72 22.15
N LEU A 512 5.90 -30.23 21.58
CA LEU A 512 4.88 -29.43 20.92
C LEU A 512 3.88 -28.97 21.98
N LEU A 513 3.78 -27.66 22.14
CA LEU A 513 2.99 -27.00 23.16
C LEU A 513 1.94 -26.11 22.51
N PHE A 514 0.85 -25.81 23.24
CA PHE A 514 -0.05 -24.74 22.83
C PHE A 514 -0.61 -23.95 24.01
N LYS A 515 -1.07 -22.73 23.70
CA LYS A 515 -2.02 -21.95 24.51
C LYS A 515 -3.25 -21.65 23.68
N SER A 516 -4.37 -21.43 24.36
CA SER A 516 -5.64 -21.08 23.72
C SER A 516 -6.22 -19.77 24.27
N SER A 517 -6.98 -19.05 23.45
CA SER A 517 -7.71 -17.85 23.81
C SER A 517 -9.16 -17.97 23.35
N THR A 518 -10.09 -17.47 24.17
CA THR A 518 -11.54 -17.42 23.87
C THR A 518 -12.08 -15.99 23.89
N ASP A 519 -11.19 -14.99 23.99
CA ASP A 519 -11.51 -13.57 24.10
C ASP A 519 -10.76 -12.72 23.04
N ASN A 520 -10.60 -13.29 21.84
CA ASN A 520 -9.95 -12.67 20.68
C ASN A 520 -8.49 -12.29 20.95
N GLY A 521 -7.76 -13.19 21.64
CA GLY A 521 -6.33 -13.07 21.91
C GLY A 521 -5.98 -12.10 23.05
N GLN A 522 -6.95 -11.66 23.86
CA GLN A 522 -6.68 -10.75 24.99
C GLN A 522 -6.02 -11.47 26.15
N THR A 523 -6.50 -12.67 26.49
CA THR A 523 -5.93 -13.54 27.50
C THR A 523 -5.72 -14.96 26.95
N TRP A 524 -4.77 -15.67 27.57
CA TRP A 524 -4.32 -16.98 27.11
C TRP A 524 -4.37 -17.99 28.27
N SER A 525 -4.70 -19.24 27.94
CA SER A 525 -4.70 -20.36 28.88
C SER A 525 -3.29 -20.65 29.41
N ASN A 526 -3.23 -21.53 30.42
CA ASN A 526 -1.96 -22.19 30.75
C ASN A 526 -1.48 -23.03 29.56
N THR A 527 -0.18 -23.27 29.52
CA THR A 527 0.48 -24.11 28.51
C THR A 527 0.01 -25.55 28.60
N VAL A 528 -0.35 -26.12 27.46
CA VAL A 528 -0.70 -27.54 27.30
C VAL A 528 0.39 -28.22 26.48
N ASN A 529 0.87 -29.37 26.94
CA ASN A 529 1.81 -30.21 26.21
C ASN A 529 1.05 -31.33 25.51
N VAL A 530 1.06 -31.34 24.18
CA VAL A 530 0.38 -32.36 23.35
C VAL A 530 1.32 -33.45 22.84
N SER A 531 2.60 -33.40 23.21
CA SER A 531 3.63 -34.26 22.62
C SER A 531 3.34 -35.75 22.81
N ASP A 532 2.75 -36.15 23.93
CA ASP A 532 2.41 -37.56 24.19
C ASP A 532 1.34 -38.09 23.22
N GLU A 533 0.53 -37.20 22.63
CA GLU A 533 -0.50 -37.53 21.64
C GLU A 533 0.08 -37.56 20.22
N VAL A 534 1.00 -36.63 19.91
CA VAL A 534 1.36 -36.31 18.51
C VAL A 534 2.83 -36.54 18.14
N LYS A 535 3.72 -36.81 19.10
CA LYS A 535 5.13 -37.13 18.85
C LYS A 535 5.35 -38.63 19.02
N ASP A 536 5.73 -39.31 17.94
CA ASP A 536 6.20 -40.70 18.08
C ASP A 536 7.46 -40.73 18.98
N PRO A 537 7.52 -41.59 20.01
CA PRO A 537 8.66 -41.64 20.92
C PRO A 537 10.01 -41.95 20.25
N THR A 538 10.01 -42.48 19.03
CA THR A 538 11.23 -42.74 18.26
C THR A 538 11.73 -41.51 17.49
N TRP A 539 10.91 -40.47 17.33
CA TRP A 539 11.29 -39.25 16.64
C TRP A 539 12.24 -38.42 17.49
N ARG A 540 13.27 -37.87 16.85
CA ARG A 540 14.23 -36.98 17.52
C ARG A 540 13.59 -35.65 17.89
N SER A 541 12.74 -35.12 17.02
CA SER A 541 11.94 -33.93 17.35
C SER A 541 10.67 -33.81 16.54
N ILE A 542 9.72 -33.06 17.10
CA ILE A 542 8.58 -32.48 16.42
C ILE A 542 8.63 -30.95 16.58
N ASN A 543 8.24 -30.23 15.54
CA ASN A 543 8.17 -28.77 15.53
C ASN A 543 6.86 -28.32 14.85
N ALA A 544 6.15 -27.35 15.44
CA ALA A 544 4.94 -26.75 14.88
C ALA A 544 5.12 -26.20 13.45
N GLY A 545 6.34 -25.71 13.13
CA GLY A 545 6.66 -25.07 11.85
C GLY A 545 6.04 -23.68 11.69
N PRO A 546 6.58 -22.84 10.79
CA PRO A 546 6.18 -21.44 10.62
C PRO A 546 4.96 -21.25 9.72
N GLY A 547 4.08 -20.27 10.04
CA GLY A 547 2.85 -19.94 9.30
C GLY A 547 1.59 -20.15 10.14
N HIS A 548 0.42 -20.40 9.53
CA HIS A 548 -0.85 -20.67 10.23
C HIS A 548 -1.42 -22.07 9.92
N GLY A 549 -2.41 -22.52 10.71
CA GLY A 549 -3.20 -23.73 10.45
C GLY A 549 -4.57 -23.42 9.83
N ILE A 550 -5.28 -24.44 9.35
CA ILE A 550 -6.61 -24.29 8.74
C ILE A 550 -7.69 -25.13 9.44
N GLN A 551 -8.96 -24.75 9.25
CA GLN A 551 -10.13 -25.56 9.58
C GLN A 551 -10.80 -26.06 8.30
N LEU A 552 -10.97 -27.38 8.18
CA LEU A 552 -11.53 -28.00 6.96
C LEU A 552 -13.04 -27.76 6.84
N LYS A 553 -13.50 -27.46 5.62
CA LYS A 553 -14.89 -27.06 5.31
C LYS A 553 -15.56 -27.94 4.25
N TRP A 554 -14.80 -28.68 3.43
CA TRP A 554 -15.31 -29.34 2.22
C TRP A 554 -15.01 -30.84 2.12
N GLN A 555 -14.95 -31.52 3.27
CA GLN A 555 -14.70 -32.95 3.37
C GLN A 555 -15.95 -33.77 3.03
N SER A 556 -15.88 -34.53 1.93
CA SER A 556 -16.95 -35.47 1.56
C SER A 556 -16.97 -36.71 2.47
N SER A 557 -18.06 -37.48 2.42
CA SER A 557 -18.15 -38.78 3.12
C SER A 557 -17.11 -39.80 2.64
N ALA A 558 -16.66 -39.72 1.38
CA ALA A 558 -15.60 -40.59 0.88
C ALA A 558 -14.22 -40.23 1.48
N GLN A 559 -14.05 -39.00 1.94
CA GLN A 559 -12.85 -38.48 2.60
C GLN A 559 -12.94 -38.55 4.14
N GLY A 560 -13.99 -39.16 4.69
CA GLY A 560 -14.15 -39.34 6.14
C GLY A 560 -15.04 -38.31 6.86
N SER A 561 -15.63 -37.35 6.13
CA SER A 561 -16.52 -36.31 6.69
C SER A 561 -15.89 -35.44 7.79
N HIS A 562 -14.63 -35.05 7.62
CA HIS A 562 -13.83 -34.26 8.58
C HIS A 562 -14.10 -32.75 8.53
N ASN A 563 -15.33 -32.30 8.24
CA ASN A 563 -15.67 -30.87 8.31
C ASN A 563 -15.57 -30.39 9.77
N GLY A 564 -14.92 -29.25 9.97
CA GLY A 564 -14.61 -28.70 11.30
C GLY A 564 -13.26 -29.16 11.86
N ARG A 565 -12.57 -30.12 11.22
CA ARG A 565 -11.23 -30.55 11.64
C ARG A 565 -10.25 -29.38 11.62
N LEU A 566 -9.59 -29.19 12.75
CA LEU A 566 -8.48 -28.27 12.96
C LEU A 566 -7.20 -28.97 12.52
N ILE A 567 -6.38 -28.40 11.64
CA ILE A 567 -5.21 -29.10 11.09
C ILE A 567 -4.07 -28.16 10.68
N PHE A 568 -2.82 -28.57 10.94
CA PHE A 568 -1.61 -27.89 10.47
C PHE A 568 -0.46 -28.88 10.19
N PRO A 569 0.53 -28.51 9.33
CA PRO A 569 1.73 -29.32 9.08
C PRO A 569 2.83 -29.05 10.12
N ALA A 570 3.25 -30.10 10.84
CA ALA A 570 4.38 -30.08 11.75
C ALA A 570 5.63 -30.71 11.11
N ILE A 571 6.80 -30.14 11.38
CA ILE A 571 8.10 -30.65 10.94
C ILE A 571 8.56 -31.74 11.91
N VAL A 572 8.98 -32.89 11.37
CA VAL A 572 9.50 -34.01 12.16
C VAL A 572 10.94 -34.28 11.76
N ARG A 573 11.82 -34.42 12.75
CA ARG A 573 13.11 -35.08 12.58
C ARG A 573 12.97 -36.51 13.07
N ALA A 574 12.85 -37.44 12.13
CA ALA A 574 12.51 -38.83 12.41
C ALA A 574 13.70 -39.61 13.00
N SER A 575 13.49 -40.89 13.33
CA SER A 575 14.49 -41.77 13.94
C SER A 575 15.74 -41.98 13.08
N ASP A 576 15.60 -41.85 11.76
CA ASP A 576 16.69 -41.91 10.78
C ASP A 576 17.46 -40.58 10.63
N SER A 577 17.14 -39.58 11.46
CA SER A 577 17.72 -38.23 11.42
C SER A 577 17.42 -37.45 10.14
N LEU A 578 16.39 -37.82 9.38
CA LEU A 578 15.92 -37.07 8.22
C LEU A 578 14.69 -36.23 8.56
N PHE A 579 14.45 -35.22 7.72
CA PHE A 579 13.29 -34.33 7.84
C PHE A 579 12.08 -34.89 7.09
N TYR A 580 10.93 -34.79 7.72
CA TYR A 580 9.62 -35.13 7.18
C TYR A 580 8.61 -34.09 7.66
N VAL A 581 7.43 -34.08 7.04
CA VAL A 581 6.27 -33.33 7.54
C VAL A 581 5.17 -34.31 7.94
N VAL A 582 4.43 -33.98 8.98
CA VAL A 582 3.25 -34.72 9.45
C VAL A 582 2.11 -33.74 9.70
N SER A 583 0.87 -34.17 9.49
CA SER A 583 -0.29 -33.40 9.96
C SER A 583 -0.46 -33.59 11.46
N VAL A 584 -0.75 -32.50 12.18
CA VAL A 584 -1.30 -32.52 13.53
C VAL A 584 -2.72 -31.97 13.45
N PHE A 585 -3.70 -32.68 14.01
CA PHE A 585 -5.10 -32.32 13.84
C PHE A 585 -5.98 -32.64 15.05
N SER A 586 -7.15 -32.02 15.10
CA SER A 586 -8.21 -32.27 16.09
C SER A 586 -9.58 -32.31 15.41
N ASP A 587 -10.40 -33.30 15.78
CA ASP A 587 -11.79 -33.46 15.31
C ASP A 587 -12.83 -33.06 16.39
N ASP A 588 -12.38 -32.59 17.56
CA ASP A 588 -13.21 -32.36 18.75
C ASP A 588 -13.00 -30.96 19.35
N ASN A 589 -12.84 -29.97 18.47
CA ASN A 589 -12.66 -28.56 18.82
C ASN A 589 -11.43 -28.31 19.71
N GLY A 590 -10.35 -29.07 19.50
CA GLY A 590 -9.07 -28.93 20.20
C GLY A 590 -9.03 -29.58 21.59
N ALA A 591 -10.00 -30.44 21.92
CA ALA A 591 -10.02 -31.16 23.20
C ALA A 591 -9.00 -32.31 23.23
N SER A 592 -8.74 -32.95 22.09
CA SER A 592 -7.64 -33.90 21.88
C SER A 592 -7.01 -33.72 20.50
N TRP A 593 -5.75 -34.14 20.36
CA TRP A 593 -4.98 -34.03 19.13
C TRP A 593 -4.46 -35.40 18.67
N ASP A 594 -4.31 -35.56 17.37
CA ASP A 594 -3.74 -36.76 16.76
C ASP A 594 -2.84 -36.36 15.57
N LYS A 595 -2.13 -37.33 15.00
CA LYS A 595 -1.17 -37.13 13.91
C LYS A 595 -1.46 -38.01 12.70
N GLY A 596 -1.16 -37.46 11.53
CA GLY A 596 -1.17 -38.21 10.26
C GLY A 596 0.09 -39.08 10.08
N ASN A 597 0.26 -39.58 8.87
CA ASN A 597 1.48 -40.24 8.44
C ASN A 597 2.55 -39.21 8.03
N LEU A 598 3.82 -39.59 8.18
CA LEU A 598 4.94 -38.83 7.60
C LEU A 598 4.77 -38.74 6.07
N THR A 599 5.26 -37.64 5.49
CA THR A 599 5.42 -37.54 4.02
C THR A 599 6.10 -38.77 3.44
N PRO A 600 5.72 -39.22 2.24
CA PRO A 600 6.27 -40.45 1.64
C PRO A 600 7.75 -40.34 1.27
N ILE A 601 8.32 -39.13 1.33
CA ILE A 601 9.73 -38.83 1.11
C ILE A 601 10.28 -37.94 2.22
N SER A 602 11.58 -38.06 2.47
CA SER A 602 12.35 -37.18 3.36
C SER A 602 12.80 -35.91 2.62
N GLY A 603 13.10 -34.85 3.38
CA GLY A 603 13.55 -33.56 2.87
C GLY A 603 12.58 -32.37 3.02
N PRO A 604 11.24 -32.54 3.09
CA PRO A 604 10.37 -31.39 3.33
C PRO A 604 10.50 -30.91 4.78
N THR A 605 10.48 -29.59 4.98
CA THR A 605 10.57 -28.93 6.29
C THR A 605 9.38 -27.97 6.49
N GLU A 606 9.61 -26.66 6.42
CA GLU A 606 8.62 -25.58 6.60
C GLU A 606 7.49 -25.74 5.57
N ALA A 607 6.24 -25.86 6.02
CA ALA A 607 5.13 -26.25 5.15
C ALA A 607 3.82 -25.59 5.58
N ASP A 608 2.88 -25.54 4.64
CA ASP A 608 1.57 -24.92 4.81
C ASP A 608 0.49 -25.67 4.02
N PHE A 609 -0.75 -25.56 4.47
CA PHE A 609 -1.92 -26.23 3.90
C PHE A 609 -2.91 -25.25 3.29
N VAL A 610 -3.54 -25.69 2.21
CA VAL A 610 -4.79 -25.11 1.71
C VAL A 610 -5.76 -26.23 1.35
N GLU A 611 -7.01 -26.11 1.78
CA GLU A 611 -8.07 -27.03 1.37
C GLU A 611 -8.57 -26.63 -0.02
N LEU A 612 -8.62 -27.58 -0.95
CA LEU A 612 -9.12 -27.44 -2.33
C LEU A 612 -10.64 -27.62 -2.37
N ASN A 613 -11.29 -27.11 -3.41
CA ASN A 613 -12.76 -27.17 -3.54
C ASN A 613 -13.32 -28.60 -3.52
N ASP A 614 -12.55 -29.60 -3.94
CA ASP A 614 -12.97 -31.00 -3.88
C ASP A 614 -12.65 -31.70 -2.54
N GLY A 615 -12.28 -30.92 -1.51
CA GLY A 615 -11.94 -31.40 -0.17
C GLY A 615 -10.55 -32.01 -0.05
N ARG A 616 -9.77 -32.09 -1.14
CA ARG A 616 -8.36 -32.47 -1.01
C ARG A 616 -7.59 -31.38 -0.29
N ILE A 617 -6.52 -31.75 0.38
CA ILE A 617 -5.61 -30.77 1.02
C ILE A 617 -4.33 -30.73 0.20
N LEU A 618 -3.96 -29.54 -0.26
CA LEU A 618 -2.65 -29.28 -0.87
C LEU A 618 -1.69 -28.85 0.24
N MET A 619 -0.59 -29.59 0.36
CA MET A 619 0.58 -29.19 1.12
C MET A 619 1.66 -28.66 0.17
N THR A 620 2.19 -27.49 0.51
CA THR A 620 3.41 -26.95 -0.08
C THR A 620 4.47 -26.92 1.01
N ALA A 621 5.65 -27.46 0.74
CA ALA A 621 6.72 -27.57 1.74
C ALA A 621 8.07 -27.12 1.17
N ARG A 622 8.86 -26.39 1.94
CA ARG A 622 10.24 -26.03 1.61
C ARG A 622 11.08 -27.29 1.40
N ASN A 623 11.88 -27.28 0.33
CA ASN A 623 12.79 -28.36 0.02
C ASN A 623 14.16 -28.15 0.68
N ASP A 624 14.36 -28.64 1.91
CA ASP A 624 15.68 -28.75 2.57
C ASP A 624 16.34 -30.13 2.37
N GLY A 625 15.74 -30.98 1.53
CA GLY A 625 16.32 -32.24 1.08
C GLY A 625 17.33 -32.06 -0.05
N SER A 626 17.61 -33.18 -0.73
CA SER A 626 18.56 -33.25 -1.85
C SER A 626 17.91 -33.16 -3.24
N ALA A 627 16.58 -33.06 -3.33
CA ALA A 627 15.91 -32.92 -4.62
C ALA A 627 16.18 -31.54 -5.25
N ALA A 628 16.00 -31.45 -6.57
CA ALA A 628 16.06 -30.18 -7.29
C ALA A 628 14.83 -29.29 -6.99
N GLY A 629 14.97 -27.97 -7.15
CA GLY A 629 13.92 -27.00 -6.90
C GLY A 629 13.85 -26.52 -5.44
N THR A 630 12.93 -25.61 -5.15
CA THR A 630 12.83 -24.93 -3.85
C THR A 630 11.69 -25.45 -2.98
N ARG A 631 10.72 -26.17 -3.56
CA ARG A 631 9.52 -26.69 -2.89
C ARG A 631 9.20 -28.14 -3.26
N TYR A 632 8.52 -28.83 -2.35
CA TYR A 632 7.77 -30.06 -2.59
C TYR A 632 6.28 -29.77 -2.49
N HIS A 633 5.48 -30.55 -3.23
CA HIS A 633 4.02 -30.48 -3.16
C HIS A 633 3.43 -31.86 -2.90
N PHE A 634 2.40 -31.92 -2.07
CA PHE A 634 1.69 -33.15 -1.74
C PHE A 634 0.20 -32.92 -1.69
N LEU A 635 -0.57 -33.96 -2.02
CA LEU A 635 -2.03 -33.96 -1.89
C LEU A 635 -2.46 -35.03 -0.90
N SER A 636 -3.41 -34.69 -0.04
CA SER A 636 -4.15 -35.63 0.78
C SER A 636 -5.60 -35.75 0.28
N ASN A 637 -6.10 -36.98 0.24
CA ASN A 637 -7.47 -37.33 -0.17
C ASN A 637 -8.29 -37.90 1.00
N ASP A 638 -7.81 -37.78 2.23
CA ASP A 638 -8.37 -38.44 3.42
C ASP A 638 -8.30 -37.54 4.66
N GLY A 639 -8.48 -36.23 4.47
CA GLY A 639 -8.50 -35.25 5.56
C GLY A 639 -7.15 -35.01 6.23
N GLY A 640 -6.03 -35.25 5.53
CA GLY A 640 -4.67 -35.00 6.00
C GLY A 640 -3.98 -36.20 6.64
N ILE A 641 -4.54 -37.42 6.52
CA ILE A 641 -3.94 -38.62 7.13
C ILE A 641 -2.78 -39.14 6.29
N THR A 642 -2.96 -39.26 4.97
CA THR A 642 -1.93 -39.74 4.05
C THR A 642 -1.64 -38.73 2.94
N TRP A 643 -0.41 -38.78 2.43
CA TRP A 643 0.13 -37.81 1.48
C TRP A 643 0.69 -38.50 0.24
N GLN A 644 0.30 -37.99 -0.93
CA GLN A 644 0.88 -38.36 -2.21
C GLN A 644 1.67 -37.18 -2.78
N GLN A 645 2.95 -37.41 -3.09
CA GLN A 645 3.77 -36.38 -3.75
C GLN A 645 3.21 -36.07 -5.14
N THR A 646 3.16 -34.79 -5.46
CA THR A 646 2.69 -34.25 -6.74
C THR A 646 3.69 -33.23 -7.28
N THR A 647 3.47 -32.76 -8.51
CA THR A 647 4.25 -31.70 -9.14
C THR A 647 3.33 -30.50 -9.38
N HIS A 648 3.65 -29.34 -8.81
CA HIS A 648 2.95 -28.08 -9.05
C HIS A 648 3.99 -27.03 -9.46
N ASP A 649 3.60 -26.09 -10.31
CA ASP A 649 4.52 -25.10 -10.90
C ASP A 649 4.57 -23.83 -10.05
N LEU A 650 5.31 -23.88 -8.94
CA LEU A 650 5.55 -22.73 -8.06
C LEU A 650 7.05 -22.46 -7.96
N VAL A 651 7.50 -21.37 -8.58
CA VAL A 651 8.90 -20.92 -8.54
C VAL A 651 9.02 -19.75 -7.57
N VAL A 652 9.50 -20.04 -6.36
CA VAL A 652 9.75 -19.08 -5.28
C VAL A 652 11.12 -19.32 -4.68
N SER A 653 11.67 -18.34 -3.97
CA SER A 653 12.90 -18.53 -3.21
C SER A 653 12.81 -19.68 -2.21
N LYS A 654 13.95 -20.34 -1.93
CA LYS A 654 14.01 -21.41 -0.92
C LYS A 654 13.90 -20.83 0.50
N VAL A 655 12.67 -20.61 0.91
CA VAL A 655 12.25 -20.03 2.19
C VAL A 655 10.83 -20.52 2.51
N ASP A 656 10.41 -20.31 3.75
CA ASP A 656 9.03 -20.39 4.16
C ASP A 656 8.12 -19.44 3.35
N ILE A 657 6.85 -19.79 3.19
CA ILE A 657 5.87 -19.02 2.40
C ILE A 657 4.53 -18.95 3.14
N GLY A 658 3.66 -18.05 2.72
CA GLY A 658 2.25 -18.11 3.09
C GLY A 658 1.43 -18.73 1.97
N ILE A 659 0.38 -19.49 2.30
CA ILE A 659 -0.65 -19.93 1.34
C ILE A 659 -2.03 -19.80 1.98
N THR A 660 -3.00 -19.29 1.22
CA THR A 660 -4.38 -19.21 1.70
C THR A 660 -5.37 -19.34 0.56
N ARG A 661 -6.62 -19.65 0.92
CA ARG A 661 -7.74 -19.63 -0.01
C ARG A 661 -8.43 -18.28 0.05
N PHE A 662 -8.53 -17.63 -1.11
CA PHE A 662 -9.17 -16.33 -1.23
C PHE A 662 -10.64 -16.44 -1.61
N SER A 663 -10.96 -17.23 -2.64
CA SER A 663 -12.34 -17.37 -3.12
C SER A 663 -12.65 -18.80 -3.55
N SER A 664 -13.93 -19.17 -3.50
CA SER A 664 -14.44 -20.49 -3.87
C SER A 664 -15.81 -20.45 -4.53
N THR A 665 -15.89 -21.05 -5.71
CA THR A 665 -17.17 -21.26 -6.42
C THR A 665 -18.18 -22.09 -5.63
N ILE A 666 -17.75 -22.92 -4.67
CA ILE A 666 -18.67 -23.67 -3.79
C ILE A 666 -19.35 -22.74 -2.76
N GLN A 667 -18.70 -21.61 -2.44
CA GLN A 667 -19.25 -20.56 -1.57
C GLN A 667 -20.04 -19.49 -2.36
N GLY A 668 -20.15 -19.64 -3.69
CA GLY A 668 -20.89 -18.73 -4.55
C GLY A 668 -20.05 -17.62 -5.19
N ASP A 669 -18.73 -17.64 -4.99
CA ASP A 669 -17.82 -16.73 -5.69
C ASP A 669 -17.75 -17.04 -7.18
N ALA A 670 -17.37 -16.04 -7.98
CA ALA A 670 -17.26 -16.19 -9.43
C ALA A 670 -16.13 -17.17 -9.83
N GLU A 671 -15.04 -17.19 -9.07
CA GLU A 671 -13.79 -17.87 -9.41
C GLU A 671 -13.18 -18.52 -8.16
N ASN A 672 -12.36 -19.55 -8.39
CA ASN A 672 -11.53 -20.13 -7.34
C ASN A 672 -10.19 -19.41 -7.31
N LYS A 673 -9.73 -18.95 -6.15
CA LYS A 673 -8.41 -18.31 -6.02
C LYS A 673 -7.68 -18.84 -4.80
N ILE A 674 -6.47 -19.34 -5.03
CA ILE A 674 -5.47 -19.66 -4.00
C ILE A 674 -4.34 -18.66 -4.16
N LEU A 675 -3.94 -18.06 -3.04
CA LEU A 675 -2.87 -17.05 -3.01
C LEU A 675 -1.65 -17.61 -2.29
N VAL A 676 -0.47 -17.27 -2.80
CA VAL A 676 0.82 -17.56 -2.16
C VAL A 676 1.63 -16.28 -2.01
N SER A 677 2.15 -16.01 -0.82
CA SER A 677 3.13 -14.94 -0.60
C SER A 677 4.52 -15.51 -0.42
N ALA A 678 5.51 -15.01 -1.17
CA ALA A 678 6.90 -15.44 -1.07
C ALA A 678 7.86 -14.42 -1.71
N PRO A 679 9.16 -14.45 -1.39
CA PRO A 679 10.17 -13.72 -2.16
C PRO A 679 10.29 -14.30 -3.58
N ILE A 680 10.27 -13.42 -4.57
CA ILE A 680 10.45 -13.74 -6.00
C ILE A 680 11.91 -14.14 -6.24
N GLY A 681 12.83 -13.31 -5.77
CA GLY A 681 14.26 -13.49 -6.00
C GLY A 681 14.77 -13.00 -7.35
N SER A 682 16.07 -12.71 -7.41
CA SER A 682 16.75 -12.30 -8.65
C SER A 682 18.05 -13.10 -8.88
N PRO A 683 18.08 -14.02 -9.87
CA PRO A 683 16.96 -14.46 -10.71
C PRO A 683 15.86 -15.18 -9.89
N ALA A 684 14.68 -15.39 -10.48
CA ALA A 684 13.54 -16.00 -9.80
C ALA A 684 13.92 -17.32 -9.09
N GLY A 685 13.49 -17.46 -7.83
CA GLY A 685 13.83 -18.57 -6.95
C GLY A 685 15.16 -18.44 -6.20
N ALA A 686 15.92 -17.35 -6.40
CA ALA A 686 17.18 -17.09 -5.70
C ALA A 686 17.02 -16.05 -4.58
N ASN A 687 17.91 -16.07 -3.57
CA ASN A 687 17.99 -15.06 -2.50
C ASN A 687 16.64 -14.70 -1.81
N ARG A 688 16.61 -13.68 -0.96
CA ARG A 688 15.44 -13.30 -0.14
C ARG A 688 15.12 -11.83 -0.38
N TYR A 689 14.69 -11.56 -1.60
CA TYR A 689 14.34 -10.24 -2.08
C TYR A 689 13.03 -10.28 -2.85
N ASP A 690 12.36 -9.14 -2.86
CA ASP A 690 11.22 -8.82 -3.70
C ASP A 690 10.00 -9.71 -3.39
N LEU A 691 9.26 -9.39 -2.32
CA LEU A 691 8.03 -10.12 -1.95
C LEU A 691 7.00 -9.99 -3.07
N GLY A 692 6.43 -11.12 -3.49
CA GLY A 692 5.35 -11.18 -4.46
C GLY A 692 4.17 -12.03 -3.97
N ILE A 693 3.04 -11.87 -4.66
CA ILE A 693 1.86 -12.73 -4.54
C ILE A 693 1.64 -13.46 -5.85
N TRP A 694 1.49 -14.78 -5.77
CA TRP A 694 1.08 -15.66 -6.87
C TRP A 694 -0.39 -16.03 -6.69
N VAL A 695 -1.11 -16.15 -7.79
CA VAL A 695 -2.51 -16.58 -7.84
C VAL A 695 -2.61 -17.88 -8.62
N SER A 696 -3.35 -18.85 -8.08
CA SER A 696 -3.78 -20.05 -8.79
C SER A 696 -5.31 -20.08 -8.89
N GLU A 697 -5.81 -20.30 -10.10
CA GLU A 697 -7.24 -20.44 -10.42
C GLU A 697 -7.62 -21.89 -10.76
N ASP A 698 -6.64 -22.80 -10.74
CA ASP A 698 -6.75 -24.20 -11.14
C ASP A 698 -6.48 -25.17 -9.98
N GLU A 699 -6.86 -24.75 -8.75
CA GLU A 699 -6.73 -25.54 -7.52
C GLU A 699 -5.27 -25.88 -7.15
N GLY A 700 -4.35 -24.95 -7.43
CA GLY A 700 -2.95 -25.00 -7.05
C GLY A 700 -2.03 -25.69 -8.07
N VAL A 701 -2.56 -26.17 -9.20
CA VAL A 701 -1.76 -26.89 -10.21
C VAL A 701 -0.71 -25.99 -10.85
N SER A 702 -1.11 -24.77 -11.21
CA SER A 702 -0.22 -23.73 -11.74
C SER A 702 -0.50 -22.37 -11.09
N PHE A 703 0.52 -21.51 -11.11
CA PHE A 703 0.45 -20.17 -10.54
C PHE A 703 0.87 -19.14 -11.60
N ASN A 704 0.17 -18.01 -11.65
CA ASN A 704 0.49 -16.91 -12.55
C ASN A 704 1.83 -16.26 -12.21
N SER A 705 2.35 -15.42 -13.11
CA SER A 705 3.48 -14.54 -12.79
C SER A 705 3.17 -13.72 -11.54
N PRO A 706 4.13 -13.58 -10.59
CA PRO A 706 3.86 -12.89 -9.35
C PRO A 706 3.55 -11.41 -9.57
N THR A 707 2.62 -10.89 -8.77
CA THR A 707 2.53 -9.46 -8.55
C THR A 707 3.51 -9.08 -7.44
N GLN A 708 4.55 -8.32 -7.77
CA GLN A 708 5.52 -7.86 -6.78
C GLN A 708 4.91 -6.76 -5.90
N ILE A 709 4.85 -7.00 -4.59
CA ILE A 709 4.24 -6.10 -3.61
C ILE A 709 5.27 -5.36 -2.74
N VAL A 710 6.50 -5.88 -2.65
CA VAL A 710 7.62 -5.24 -1.95
C VAL A 710 8.87 -5.33 -2.81
N TYR A 711 9.70 -4.28 -2.78
CA TYR A 711 11.05 -4.30 -3.35
C TYR A 711 12.07 -4.33 -2.21
N GLY A 712 13.18 -5.02 -2.43
CA GLY A 712 14.23 -5.14 -1.42
C GLY A 712 14.07 -6.40 -0.56
N PHE A 713 14.73 -6.40 0.60
CA PHE A 713 14.80 -7.61 1.43
C PHE A 713 13.39 -8.09 1.83
N SER A 714 13.14 -9.37 1.62
CA SER A 714 11.88 -10.04 2.00
C SER A 714 12.19 -11.51 2.24
N ALA A 715 11.86 -12.01 3.42
CA ALA A 715 12.16 -13.39 3.80
C ALA A 715 10.87 -14.18 4.12
N TYR A 716 10.70 -14.64 5.35
CA TYR A 716 9.52 -15.42 5.75
C TYR A 716 8.29 -14.53 5.62
N SER A 717 7.16 -15.12 5.20
CA SER A 717 5.89 -14.41 5.10
C SER A 717 4.73 -15.32 5.38
N ASP A 718 3.65 -14.77 5.91
CA ASP A 718 2.37 -15.44 6.09
C ASP A 718 1.24 -14.60 5.46
N ILE A 719 0.24 -15.26 4.86
CA ILE A 719 -0.86 -14.63 4.12
C ILE A 719 -2.20 -15.21 4.55
N ILE A 720 -3.19 -14.36 4.82
CA ILE A 720 -4.57 -14.77 5.13
C ILE A 720 -5.58 -13.91 4.37
N THR A 721 -6.71 -14.51 4.02
CA THR A 721 -7.91 -13.80 3.58
C THR A 721 -8.64 -13.24 4.79
N LEU A 722 -8.98 -11.95 4.76
CA LEU A 722 -9.73 -11.29 5.83
C LEU A 722 -11.24 -11.36 5.59
N ASN A 723 -12.02 -11.26 6.67
CA ASN A 723 -13.48 -11.33 6.64
C ASN A 723 -14.15 -10.22 5.79
N ASP A 724 -13.46 -9.09 5.56
CA ASP A 724 -13.92 -7.99 4.69
C ASP A 724 -13.57 -8.21 3.21
N GLY A 725 -12.98 -9.35 2.86
CA GLY A 725 -12.60 -9.71 1.50
C GLY A 725 -11.24 -9.14 1.06
N THR A 726 -10.47 -8.53 1.95
CA THR A 726 -9.10 -8.08 1.66
C THR A 726 -8.07 -9.13 2.05
N ILE A 727 -6.80 -8.88 1.74
CA ILE A 727 -5.68 -9.79 1.95
C ILE A 727 -4.74 -9.19 3.00
N ALA A 728 -4.37 -9.97 4.02
CA ALA A 728 -3.31 -9.61 4.96
C ALA A 728 -2.03 -10.39 4.66
N VAL A 729 -0.90 -9.68 4.59
CA VAL A 729 0.44 -10.27 4.47
C VAL A 729 1.34 -9.76 5.59
N LEU A 730 1.90 -10.67 6.36
CA LEU A 730 2.92 -10.38 7.39
C LEU A 730 4.27 -10.92 6.92
N TYR A 731 5.34 -10.13 6.95
CA TYR A 731 6.62 -10.56 6.38
C TYR A 731 7.86 -9.98 7.08
N GLU A 732 8.98 -10.69 6.97
CA GLU A 732 10.31 -10.22 7.39
C GLU A 732 10.88 -9.21 6.37
N ALA A 733 10.95 -7.94 6.76
CA ALA A 733 11.42 -6.82 5.93
C ALA A 733 12.94 -6.56 6.08
N THR A 734 13.57 -7.14 7.09
CA THR A 734 15.02 -7.19 7.26
C THR A 734 15.44 -8.60 7.69
N GLY A 735 16.74 -8.87 7.78
CA GLY A 735 17.24 -10.18 8.16
C GLY A 735 16.72 -10.71 9.50
N SER A 736 16.49 -9.84 10.48
CA SER A 736 16.02 -10.25 11.81
C SER A 736 15.43 -9.13 12.68
N THR A 737 15.40 -7.87 12.22
CA THR A 737 15.08 -6.73 13.09
C THR A 737 13.72 -6.11 12.80
N HIS A 738 13.06 -6.48 11.72
CA HIS A 738 11.84 -5.80 11.29
C HIS A 738 10.87 -6.75 10.60
N ILE A 739 9.67 -6.87 11.17
CA ILE A 739 8.50 -7.52 10.56
C ILE A 739 7.47 -6.45 10.24
N LYS A 740 6.97 -6.44 9.01
CA LYS A 740 5.97 -5.49 8.50
C LYS A 740 4.71 -6.22 8.07
N PHE A 741 3.62 -5.45 8.02
CA PHE A 741 2.29 -5.90 7.62
C PHE A 741 1.78 -5.09 6.44
N ILE A 742 1.08 -5.76 5.53
CA ILE A 742 0.42 -5.18 4.36
C ILE A 742 -1.02 -5.69 4.31
N ASN A 743 -2.00 -4.79 4.18
CA ASN A 743 -3.38 -5.11 3.82
C ASN A 743 -3.65 -4.64 2.39
N LEU A 744 -4.09 -5.53 1.50
CA LEU A 744 -4.29 -5.28 0.08
C LEU A 744 -5.71 -5.62 -0.35
N ASN A 745 -6.25 -4.88 -1.31
CA ASN A 745 -7.39 -5.37 -2.08
C ASN A 745 -6.92 -6.48 -3.04
N ILE A 746 -7.78 -7.46 -3.35
CA ILE A 746 -7.45 -8.49 -4.35
C ILE A 746 -7.11 -7.90 -5.71
N ASN A 747 -7.69 -6.76 -6.09
CA ASN A 747 -7.40 -6.09 -7.36
C ASN A 747 -5.99 -5.49 -7.42
N ALA A 748 -5.29 -5.39 -6.28
CA ALA A 748 -3.86 -5.07 -6.25
C ALA A 748 -2.99 -6.26 -6.68
N VAL A 749 -3.58 -7.43 -6.92
CA VAL A 749 -2.93 -8.67 -7.32
C VAL A 749 -3.53 -9.10 -8.67
N ASN A 750 -2.68 -9.25 -9.69
CA ASN A 750 -3.09 -9.57 -11.07
C ASN A 750 -3.88 -10.87 -11.20
#